data_AF-A0A916BZN1-F1
#
_entry.id   AF-A0A916BZN1-F1
#
_cell.length_a   1.000
_cell.length_b   1.000
_cell.length_c   1.000
_cell.angle_alpha   90.00
_cell.angle_beta   90.00
_cell.angle_gamma   90.00
#
_symmetry.space_group_name_H-M   'P 1'
#
loop_
_entity.id
_entity.type
_entity.pdbx_description
1 polymer ?
#
loop_
_entity_poly.entity_id
_entity_poly.type
_entity_poly.pdbx_seq_one_letter_code
_entity_poly.pdbx_strand_id
1 'polypeptide(L)'
;MRRRKNVAGYILLIAVQLVSLLLSGCTPGAVTTPAPFSTKPLTNTPTLTVVPVVATPTTIPASVTPAATPISRAPTATPLPLPTFTLKSGDFYFSIADRPSFIFSRNPTGKTQADFDTVLEWAHQGGSRLIRVHLTHGWWEDPWINPDGTVNETWAKDWERFFDQAAADGIYLIPVFGVWADWNNGTPDWGSPLWLYNPLNAANGGPVEAPGELFQLDSATQQLWLKWMKTLVERWQGRENIVAWEIFSEINIASGAPGQIDPKGGVAETAGVDFTKRTTAVIRDADPRQRPLTLSLAGVYQETDQWAEFYHLPALDFIEIHPYTDQLDRELIANVSRQLAKYNKPVFIGESGLWSLNRADKAAPGIRHAIWAGVVSGAMNGRALWDQDGYSIYFYNDRTEALRFMEKYAATEQAAANFAGDLDVSGFKPLTVNFPARTKVWGGAIGSDKTIVGWFRDAACEPPDWNLLPQISGQTITIVAPGSASTWQVDFYDTRTGTKVIASTTVTRQGAGLTISLPDFTDDLAFKAYPVAGAISTSVPPPVTDLIAGQWMGTITNEAGNFSTRIELSIQPSCQIGQVCGTVTAPQLPCSGKLVLQEITGDIFVFMEQGMQGATFCASGGYESLQLQADGTLSFRFTLTSPEGEKTNSSGRLARP
;
A
#
# COMPACT_ATOMS: atom_id res chain seq x y z
N MET A 1 -12.46 -34.72 -45.82
CA MET A 1 -11.40 -34.60 -46.86
C MET A 1 -11.14 -33.13 -47.14
N ARG A 2 -9.85 -32.75 -47.19
CA ARG A 2 -9.25 -31.48 -47.67
C ARG A 2 -9.54 -30.18 -46.89
N ARG A 3 -8.66 -29.92 -45.92
CA ARG A 3 -8.17 -28.57 -45.55
C ARG A 3 -7.11 -28.12 -46.58
N ARG A 4 -7.22 -26.90 -47.10
CA ARG A 4 -6.10 -26.09 -47.61
C ARG A 4 -6.46 -24.60 -47.58
N LYS A 5 -5.44 -23.80 -47.26
CA LYS A 5 -5.26 -22.34 -47.41
C LYS A 5 -5.62 -21.46 -46.20
N ASN A 6 -4.59 -20.99 -45.48
CA ASN A 6 -4.12 -19.60 -45.57
C ASN A 6 -2.82 -19.42 -44.75
N VAL A 7 -1.66 -19.61 -45.41
CA VAL A 7 -0.31 -19.34 -44.85
C VAL A 7 0.33 -18.10 -45.51
N ALA A 8 -0.35 -17.47 -46.48
CA ALA A 8 0.21 -16.33 -47.23
C ALA A 8 0.10 -14.97 -46.50
N GLY A 9 -0.73 -14.86 -45.46
CA GLY A 9 -0.93 -13.59 -44.73
C GLY A 9 0.18 -13.25 -43.72
N TYR A 10 0.88 -14.26 -43.18
CA TYR A 10 1.87 -14.05 -42.11
C TYR A 10 3.25 -13.64 -42.61
N ILE A 11 3.58 -13.90 -43.88
CA ILE A 11 4.91 -13.59 -44.44
C ILE A 11 5.01 -12.12 -44.86
N LEU A 12 3.88 -11.45 -45.15
CA LEU A 12 3.89 -10.05 -45.57
C LEU A 12 4.00 -9.06 -44.38
N LEU A 13 3.55 -9.44 -43.18
CA LEU A 13 3.66 -8.60 -41.98
C LEU A 13 5.10 -8.54 -41.43
N ILE A 14 5.87 -9.61 -41.57
CA ILE A 14 7.27 -9.68 -41.11
C ILE A 14 8.20 -8.91 -42.05
N ALA A 15 7.90 -8.86 -43.35
CA ALA A 15 8.71 -8.12 -44.33
C ALA A 15 8.60 -6.59 -44.19
N VAL A 16 7.46 -6.06 -43.71
CA VAL A 16 7.26 -4.60 -43.55
C VAL A 16 7.90 -4.06 -42.26
N GLN A 17 8.04 -4.89 -41.21
CA GLN A 17 8.76 -4.49 -40.00
C GLN A 17 10.29 -4.51 -40.17
N LEU A 18 10.83 -5.35 -41.07
CA LEU A 18 12.27 -5.43 -41.32
C LEU A 18 12.83 -4.28 -42.19
N VAL A 19 12.01 -3.62 -43.01
CA VAL A 19 12.44 -2.49 -43.85
C VAL A 19 12.42 -1.16 -43.07
N SER A 20 11.62 -1.06 -42.01
CA SER A 20 11.52 0.15 -41.17
C SER A 20 12.70 0.33 -40.20
N LEU A 21 13.52 -0.71 -40.01
CA LEU A 21 14.71 -0.71 -39.16
C LEU A 21 16.01 -0.39 -39.91
N LEU A 22 15.98 -0.24 -41.25
CA LEU A 22 17.17 -0.04 -42.09
C LEU A 22 17.40 1.42 -42.55
N LEU A 23 16.61 2.40 -42.08
CA LEU A 23 16.72 3.80 -42.54
C LEU A 23 16.91 4.86 -41.43
N SER A 24 17.16 4.48 -40.18
CA SER A 24 17.54 5.44 -39.12
C SER A 24 19.07 5.47 -38.95
N GLY A 25 19.72 6.36 -39.69
CA GLY A 25 21.15 6.64 -39.55
C GLY A 25 21.46 7.47 -38.31
N CYS A 26 21.83 6.82 -37.21
CA CYS A 26 22.64 7.38 -36.15
C CYS A 26 23.58 6.28 -35.63
N THR A 27 24.89 6.46 -35.83
CA THR A 27 25.95 5.58 -35.33
C THR A 27 26.21 5.83 -33.83
N PRO A 28 26.04 4.83 -32.94
CA PRO A 28 26.60 4.86 -31.59
C PRO A 28 28.04 4.32 -31.61
N GLY A 29 28.92 4.96 -30.84
CA GLY A 29 30.30 4.53 -30.63
C GLY A 29 30.39 3.15 -29.95
N ALA A 30 31.51 2.48 -30.18
CA ALA A 30 31.77 1.12 -29.72
C ALA A 30 31.62 0.95 -28.19
N VAL A 31 30.68 0.10 -27.78
CA VAL A 31 30.60 -0.46 -26.43
C VAL A 31 31.13 -1.88 -26.50
N THR A 32 32.15 -2.17 -25.70
CA THR A 32 32.71 -3.50 -25.51
C THR A 32 31.68 -4.42 -24.85
N THR A 33 31.33 -5.51 -25.53
CA THR A 33 30.51 -6.62 -25.00
C THR A 33 31.23 -7.35 -23.86
N PRO A 34 30.57 -7.62 -22.71
CA PRO A 34 31.07 -8.56 -21.72
C PRO A 34 30.94 -10.00 -22.22
N ALA A 35 31.90 -10.84 -21.85
CA ALA A 35 31.95 -12.25 -22.19
C ALA A 35 30.79 -13.06 -21.53
N PRO A 36 30.35 -14.18 -22.15
CA PRO A 36 29.30 -15.03 -21.59
C PRO A 36 29.77 -15.73 -20.31
N PHE A 37 28.88 -15.76 -19.31
CA PHE A 37 29.10 -16.47 -18.05
C PHE A 37 29.17 -17.98 -18.29
N SER A 38 30.29 -18.57 -17.86
CA SER A 38 30.54 -20.00 -17.84
C SER A 38 29.87 -20.63 -16.63
N THR A 39 28.88 -21.50 -16.87
CA THR A 39 28.29 -22.37 -15.87
C THR A 39 29.24 -23.55 -15.61
N LYS A 40 29.99 -23.49 -14.49
CA LYS A 40 30.62 -24.66 -13.89
C LYS A 40 30.13 -24.82 -12.45
N PRO A 41 29.72 -26.03 -12.01
CA PRO A 41 29.28 -26.25 -10.64
C PRO A 41 30.48 -26.17 -9.69
N LEU A 42 30.37 -25.39 -8.62
CA LEU A 42 31.31 -25.40 -7.50
C LEU A 42 31.02 -26.62 -6.62
N THR A 43 31.63 -27.76 -6.93
CA THR A 43 31.85 -28.83 -5.96
C THR A 43 33.12 -28.51 -5.17
N ASN A 44 32.98 -27.86 -4.01
CA ASN A 44 34.03 -27.80 -2.99
C ASN A 44 33.39 -27.61 -1.61
N THR A 45 33.14 -28.72 -0.94
CA THR A 45 32.89 -28.78 0.50
C THR A 45 34.23 -28.57 1.22
N PRO A 46 34.39 -27.58 2.12
CA PRO A 46 35.59 -27.50 2.93
C PRO A 46 35.48 -28.46 4.12
N THR A 47 36.39 -29.43 4.18
CA THR A 47 36.62 -30.29 5.35
C THR A 47 37.24 -29.45 6.46
N LEU A 48 36.55 -29.28 7.58
CA LEU A 48 37.09 -28.65 8.79
C LEU A 48 38.16 -29.57 9.39
N THR A 49 39.41 -29.12 9.37
CA THR A 49 40.52 -29.76 10.10
C THR A 49 40.75 -28.97 11.38
N VAL A 50 40.51 -29.61 12.53
CA VAL A 50 40.77 -29.04 13.85
C VAL A 50 42.29 -29.02 14.08
N VAL A 51 42.86 -27.84 14.27
CA VAL A 51 44.25 -27.65 14.73
C VAL A 51 44.22 -27.25 16.21
N PRO A 52 45.02 -27.88 17.09
CA PRO A 52 45.06 -27.53 18.50
C PRO A 52 45.82 -26.22 18.71
N VAL A 53 45.21 -25.30 19.46
CA VAL A 53 45.81 -24.00 19.82
C VAL A 53 46.81 -24.19 20.96
N VAL A 54 48.07 -23.84 20.69
CA VAL A 54 49.14 -23.70 21.68
C VAL A 54 49.00 -22.34 22.35
N ALA A 55 48.94 -22.32 23.68
CA ALA A 55 48.87 -21.10 24.48
C ALA A 55 50.26 -20.45 24.62
N THR A 56 50.35 -19.15 24.32
CA THR A 56 51.46 -18.29 24.74
C THR A 56 50.92 -17.13 25.59
N PRO A 57 51.53 -16.81 26.74
CA PRO A 57 51.10 -15.72 27.59
C PRO A 57 51.69 -14.41 27.10
N THR A 58 50.86 -13.39 26.91
CA THR A 58 51.34 -12.01 26.75
C THR A 58 50.52 -11.11 27.67
N THR A 59 51.13 -10.75 28.79
CA THR A 59 50.64 -9.76 29.75
C THR A 59 50.79 -8.36 29.15
N ILE A 60 49.68 -7.66 28.93
CA ILE A 60 49.62 -6.21 28.66
C ILE A 60 48.85 -5.57 29.83
N PRO A 61 49.34 -4.46 30.43
CA PRO A 61 48.69 -3.84 31.58
C PRO A 61 47.35 -3.18 31.19
N ALA A 62 46.34 -3.44 32.02
CA ALA A 62 44.97 -2.95 31.86
C ALA A 62 44.90 -1.43 32.00
N SER A 63 44.43 -0.75 30.95
CA SER A 63 43.85 0.58 31.05
C SER A 63 42.43 0.45 31.58
N VAL A 64 42.22 0.94 32.81
CA VAL A 64 40.91 0.99 33.47
C VAL A 64 40.03 1.97 32.71
N THR A 65 39.11 1.43 31.92
CA THR A 65 37.96 2.17 31.38
C THR A 65 36.79 1.89 32.30
N PRO A 66 36.00 2.88 32.75
CA PRO A 66 34.89 2.62 33.66
C PRO A 66 33.86 1.73 32.96
N ALA A 67 33.58 0.57 33.55
CA ALA A 67 32.51 -0.30 33.11
C ALA A 67 31.18 0.47 33.20
N ALA A 68 30.53 0.68 32.07
CA ALA A 68 29.15 1.14 32.04
C ALA A 68 28.31 0.09 32.79
N THR A 69 27.79 0.49 33.94
CA THR A 69 26.89 -0.35 34.73
C THR A 69 25.60 -0.53 33.91
N PRO A 70 25.12 -1.76 33.65
CA PRO A 70 23.83 -1.96 33.02
C PRO A 70 22.78 -1.41 33.99
N ILE A 71 22.14 -0.31 33.60
CA ILE A 71 20.98 0.21 34.32
C ILE A 71 19.82 -0.74 33.99
N SER A 72 19.73 -1.84 34.73
CA SER A 72 18.50 -2.61 34.83
C SER A 72 17.48 -1.73 35.53
N ARG A 73 16.70 -1.00 34.74
CA ARG A 73 15.56 -0.24 35.24
C ARG A 73 14.48 -1.27 35.51
N ALA A 74 14.29 -1.64 36.78
CA ALA A 74 13.06 -2.31 37.18
C ALA A 74 11.88 -1.39 36.76
N PRO A 75 10.84 -1.91 36.09
CA PRO A 75 9.70 -1.09 35.68
C PRO A 75 8.94 -0.66 36.93
N THR A 76 9.23 0.55 37.42
CA THR A 76 8.56 1.18 38.57
C THR A 76 7.37 2.04 38.15
N ALA A 77 7.02 2.07 36.87
CA ALA A 77 5.84 2.80 36.39
C ALA A 77 4.60 1.92 36.58
N THR A 78 3.64 2.41 37.36
CA THR A 78 2.27 1.88 37.36
C THR A 78 1.79 1.79 35.90
N PRO A 79 1.34 0.63 35.41
CA PRO A 79 0.87 0.49 34.04
C PRO A 79 -0.23 1.52 33.80
N LEU A 80 0.02 2.49 32.94
CA LEU A 80 -1.04 3.34 32.43
C LEU A 80 -1.96 2.44 31.60
N PRO A 81 -3.29 2.45 31.82
CA PRO A 81 -4.19 1.67 30.99
C PRO A 81 -4.02 2.14 29.54
N LEU A 82 -3.72 1.18 28.66
CA LEU A 82 -3.63 1.44 27.23
C LEU A 82 -4.98 1.98 26.74
N PRO A 83 -4.99 3.09 25.98
CA PRO A 83 -6.20 3.54 25.31
C PRO A 83 -6.84 2.41 24.49
N THR A 84 -8.16 2.41 24.38
CA THR A 84 -8.84 1.45 23.52
C THR A 84 -8.43 1.67 22.06
N PHE A 85 -8.03 0.61 21.38
CA PHE A 85 -7.64 0.60 19.97
C PHE A 85 -8.62 -0.25 19.17
N THR A 86 -9.29 0.33 18.17
CA THR A 86 -10.36 -0.34 17.43
C THR A 86 -10.34 -0.04 15.95
N LEU A 87 -10.94 -0.92 15.16
CA LEU A 87 -11.35 -0.68 13.78
C LEU A 87 -12.82 -1.10 13.68
N LYS A 88 -13.73 -0.16 13.46
CA LYS A 88 -15.15 -0.50 13.28
C LYS A 88 -15.39 -0.83 11.82
N SER A 89 -16.40 -1.64 11.55
CA SER A 89 -16.77 -1.97 10.17
C SER A 89 -17.08 -0.68 9.39
N GLY A 90 -16.40 -0.49 8.25
CA GLY A 90 -16.51 0.69 7.40
C GLY A 90 -15.55 1.83 7.73
N ASP A 91 -14.81 1.76 8.85
CA ASP A 91 -13.74 2.71 9.16
C ASP A 91 -12.54 2.48 8.24
N PHE A 92 -11.90 3.55 7.79
CA PHE A 92 -10.68 3.50 6.97
C PHE A 92 -9.37 3.66 7.77
N TYR A 93 -9.47 3.95 9.07
CA TYR A 93 -8.36 4.17 9.96
C TYR A 93 -8.65 3.52 11.31
N PHE A 94 -7.60 3.10 12.01
CA PHE A 94 -7.74 2.71 13.40
C PHE A 94 -8.12 3.91 14.27
N SER A 95 -8.90 3.63 15.32
CA SER A 95 -9.26 4.61 16.34
C SER A 95 -8.53 4.34 17.65
N ILE A 96 -7.90 5.36 18.22
CA ILE A 96 -7.28 5.34 19.55
C ILE A 96 -8.10 6.23 20.48
N ALA A 97 -8.66 5.64 21.54
CA ALA A 97 -9.65 6.30 22.41
C ALA A 97 -10.82 6.90 21.61
N ASP A 98 -11.42 6.10 20.72
CA ASP A 98 -12.54 6.46 19.83
C ASP A 98 -12.28 7.62 18.86
N ARG A 99 -11.00 7.98 18.64
CA ARG A 99 -10.62 8.97 17.64
C ARG A 99 -9.85 8.30 16.49
N PRO A 100 -10.38 8.34 15.25
CA PRO A 100 -9.62 7.94 14.06
C PRO A 100 -8.27 8.65 14.06
N SER A 101 -7.20 7.87 13.95
CA SER A 101 -5.82 8.34 14.11
C SER A 101 -4.94 7.75 13.01
N PHE A 102 -4.05 8.57 12.46
CA PHE A 102 -2.93 8.05 11.69
C PHE A 102 -1.86 7.53 12.63
N ILE A 103 -1.28 6.36 12.32
CA ILE A 103 -0.30 5.71 13.18
C ILE A 103 0.97 5.36 12.41
N PHE A 104 2.12 5.38 13.08
CA PHE A 104 3.35 4.84 12.53
C PHE A 104 3.54 3.43 13.04
N SER A 105 3.90 2.52 12.13
CA SER A 105 4.19 1.13 12.43
C SER A 105 5.61 0.73 12.05
N ARG A 106 6.07 -0.37 12.65
CA ARG A 106 7.39 -0.97 12.39
C ARG A 106 7.30 -2.48 12.22
N ASN A 107 8.30 -3.04 11.54
CA ASN A 107 8.51 -4.50 11.36
C ASN A 107 9.80 -5.00 12.06
N PRO A 108 9.89 -4.94 13.40
CA PRO A 108 11.07 -5.40 14.11
C PRO A 108 11.21 -6.92 14.06
N THR A 109 12.47 -7.36 14.10
CA THR A 109 12.85 -8.74 14.46
C THR A 109 14.06 -8.70 15.38
N GLY A 110 14.25 -9.76 16.17
CA GLY A 110 15.28 -9.86 17.19
C GLY A 110 15.63 -11.31 17.50
N LYS A 111 16.86 -11.53 17.98
CA LYS A 111 17.34 -12.88 18.38
C LYS A 111 17.13 -13.13 19.87
N THR A 112 17.18 -12.06 20.66
CA THR A 112 17.13 -12.10 22.11
C THR A 112 16.20 -11.03 22.63
N GLN A 113 15.82 -11.13 23.91
CA GLN A 113 15.03 -10.09 24.55
C GLN A 113 15.71 -8.72 24.45
N ALA A 114 17.03 -8.65 24.60
CA ALA A 114 17.74 -7.37 24.52
C ALA A 114 17.64 -6.73 23.13
N ASP A 115 17.51 -7.52 22.05
CA ASP A 115 17.22 -6.97 20.72
C ASP A 115 15.81 -6.37 20.69
N PHE A 116 14.82 -7.11 21.20
CA PHE A 116 13.44 -6.65 21.26
C PHE A 116 13.25 -5.42 22.16
N ASP A 117 13.93 -5.34 23.30
CA ASP A 117 13.95 -4.15 24.17
C ASP A 117 14.53 -2.93 23.42
N THR A 118 15.59 -3.15 22.63
CA THR A 118 16.24 -2.08 21.85
C THR A 118 15.30 -1.54 20.75
N VAL A 119 14.63 -2.41 20.01
CA VAL A 119 13.72 -1.98 18.94
C VAL A 119 12.42 -1.37 19.47
N LEU A 120 11.95 -1.76 20.65
CA LEU A 120 10.84 -1.08 21.34
C LEU A 120 11.22 0.34 21.76
N GLU A 121 12.42 0.53 22.31
CA GLU A 121 12.94 1.85 22.63
C GLU A 121 13.04 2.72 21.37
N TRP A 122 13.52 2.19 20.24
CA TRP A 122 13.53 2.93 18.98
C TRP A 122 12.13 3.25 18.45
N ALA A 123 11.15 2.36 18.63
CA ALA A 123 9.77 2.65 18.28
C ALA A 123 9.24 3.84 19.09
N HIS A 124 9.50 3.86 20.40
CA HIS A 124 9.16 4.97 21.28
C HIS A 124 9.87 6.28 20.87
N GLN A 125 11.18 6.23 20.58
CA GLN A 125 11.97 7.39 20.14
C GLN A 125 11.54 7.97 18.78
N GLY A 126 10.95 7.15 17.92
CA GLY A 126 10.37 7.58 16.64
C GLY A 126 8.90 8.01 16.74
N GLY A 127 8.24 7.78 17.87
CA GLY A 127 6.80 8.03 18.03
C GLY A 127 5.91 6.97 17.38
N SER A 128 6.47 5.82 16.99
CA SER A 128 5.71 4.67 16.53
C SER A 128 4.91 4.05 17.68
N ARG A 129 3.67 3.65 17.39
CA ARG A 129 2.76 3.06 18.40
C ARG A 129 2.25 1.68 18.02
N LEU A 130 2.63 1.17 16.85
CA LEU A 130 2.21 -0.13 16.36
C LEU A 130 3.43 -0.91 15.90
N ILE A 131 3.48 -2.18 16.25
CA ILE A 131 4.47 -3.13 15.74
C ILE A 131 3.74 -4.27 15.06
N ARG A 132 4.10 -4.55 13.82
CA ARG A 132 3.77 -5.78 13.12
C ARG A 132 4.96 -6.73 13.28
N VAL A 133 4.72 -7.96 13.74
CA VAL A 133 5.82 -8.87 14.11
C VAL A 133 5.57 -10.30 13.66
N HIS A 134 6.52 -10.85 12.90
CA HIS A 134 6.50 -12.25 12.47
C HIS A 134 6.89 -13.18 13.60
N LEU A 135 5.93 -13.98 14.05
CA LEU A 135 6.11 -14.85 15.21
C LEU A 135 7.10 -15.98 14.94
N THR A 136 7.18 -16.42 13.69
CA THR A 136 8.06 -17.50 13.26
C THR A 136 9.46 -17.01 12.87
N HIS A 137 9.66 -15.69 12.72
CA HIS A 137 10.96 -15.05 12.42
C HIS A 137 11.46 -14.22 13.61
N GLY A 138 12.06 -14.91 14.57
CA GLY A 138 12.66 -14.34 15.77
C GLY A 138 13.13 -15.46 16.69
N TRP A 139 13.76 -15.15 17.83
CA TRP A 139 14.04 -16.14 18.89
C TRP A 139 14.71 -17.44 18.41
N TRP A 140 15.86 -17.32 17.75
CA TRP A 140 16.46 -18.34 16.87
C TRP A 140 16.79 -19.72 17.44
N GLU A 141 16.71 -19.91 18.76
CA GLU A 141 17.07 -21.18 19.38
C GLU A 141 15.86 -22.11 19.58
N ASP A 142 14.64 -21.56 19.60
CA ASP A 142 13.45 -22.32 19.91
C ASP A 142 12.52 -22.48 18.70
N PRO A 143 12.15 -23.73 18.32
CA PRO A 143 11.15 -23.94 17.29
C PRO A 143 9.80 -23.40 17.76
N TRP A 144 9.07 -22.71 16.89
CA TRP A 144 7.75 -22.13 17.21
C TRP A 144 6.65 -23.19 17.42
N ILE A 145 6.88 -24.42 16.96
CA ILE A 145 5.96 -25.56 17.06
C ILE A 145 6.73 -26.86 17.29
N ASN A 146 6.16 -27.76 18.10
CA ASN A 146 6.68 -29.10 18.30
C ASN A 146 6.27 -30.03 17.13
N PRO A 147 6.98 -31.15 16.90
CA PRO A 147 6.64 -32.09 15.83
C PRO A 147 5.20 -32.65 15.88
N ASP A 148 4.57 -32.68 17.06
CA ASP A 148 3.18 -33.12 17.24
C ASP A 148 2.15 -32.00 17.03
N GLY A 149 2.60 -30.82 16.59
CA GLY A 149 1.78 -29.62 16.36
C GLY A 149 1.41 -28.83 17.60
N THR A 150 1.92 -29.20 18.77
CA THR A 150 1.71 -28.40 19.99
C THR A 150 2.62 -27.16 20.01
N VAL A 151 2.17 -26.10 20.68
CA VAL A 151 2.95 -24.87 20.86
C VAL A 151 4.21 -25.18 21.67
N ASN A 152 5.35 -24.64 21.25
CA ASN A 152 6.55 -24.63 22.09
C ASN A 152 6.37 -23.59 23.21
N GLU A 153 6.38 -24.06 24.46
CA GLU A 153 6.12 -23.23 25.64
C GLU A 153 7.23 -22.22 25.96
N THR A 154 8.48 -22.50 25.61
CA THR A 154 9.58 -21.54 25.82
C THR A 154 9.42 -20.37 24.85
N TRP A 155 9.31 -20.69 23.56
CA TRP A 155 9.07 -19.72 22.49
C TRP A 155 7.83 -18.85 22.75
N ALA A 156 6.72 -19.46 23.19
CA ALA A 156 5.49 -18.72 23.46
C ALA A 156 5.66 -17.74 24.64
N LYS A 157 6.43 -18.12 25.68
CA LYS A 157 6.71 -17.26 26.82
C LYS A 157 7.64 -16.09 26.49
N ASP A 158 8.57 -16.27 25.56
CA ASP A 158 9.42 -15.18 25.08
C ASP A 158 8.58 -14.14 24.32
N TRP A 159 7.65 -14.58 23.47
CA TRP A 159 6.67 -13.67 22.87
C TRP A 159 5.76 -12.99 23.89
N GLU A 160 5.29 -13.71 24.91
CA GLU A 160 4.50 -13.12 26.00
C GLU A 160 5.27 -12.01 26.72
N ARG A 161 6.56 -12.23 27.00
CA ARG A 161 7.43 -11.22 27.60
C ARG A 161 7.57 -9.99 26.70
N PHE A 162 7.76 -10.19 25.40
CA PHE A 162 7.76 -9.09 24.44
C PHE A 162 6.43 -8.33 24.42
N PHE A 163 5.30 -9.05 24.44
CA PHE A 163 3.97 -8.44 24.46
C PHE A 163 3.72 -7.64 25.74
N ASP A 164 4.16 -8.14 26.89
CA ASP A 164 4.07 -7.44 28.17
C ASP A 164 4.94 -6.17 28.19
N GLN A 165 6.16 -6.23 27.64
CA GLN A 165 7.04 -5.06 27.53
C GLN A 165 6.46 -4.01 26.57
N ALA A 166 6.00 -4.42 25.38
CA ALA A 166 5.34 -3.52 24.44
C ALA A 166 4.12 -2.83 25.06
N ALA A 167 3.30 -3.57 25.83
CA ALA A 167 2.17 -3.00 26.56
C ALA A 167 2.61 -1.95 27.59
N ALA A 168 3.68 -2.23 28.34
CA ALA A 168 4.24 -1.30 29.31
C ALA A 168 4.75 0.00 28.66
N ASP A 169 5.21 -0.08 27.41
CA ASP A 169 5.74 1.05 26.63
C ASP A 169 4.66 1.78 25.81
N GLY A 170 3.39 1.39 25.92
CA GLY A 170 2.30 2.05 25.18
C GLY A 170 2.18 1.62 23.72
N ILE A 171 2.76 0.48 23.35
CA ILE A 171 2.88 -0.02 21.97
C ILE A 171 1.90 -1.17 21.73
N TYR A 172 1.15 -1.05 20.63
CA TYR A 172 0.22 -2.05 20.13
C TYR A 172 0.90 -3.01 19.16
N LEU A 173 0.30 -4.17 18.96
CA LEU A 173 0.87 -5.30 18.22
C LEU A 173 -0.11 -5.89 17.20
N ILE A 174 0.45 -6.27 16.04
CA ILE A 174 -0.14 -7.19 15.06
C ILE A 174 0.78 -8.40 14.96
N PRO A 175 0.47 -9.49 15.69
CA PRO A 175 1.20 -10.74 15.55
C PRO A 175 0.88 -11.41 14.21
N VAL A 176 1.92 -11.87 13.51
CA VAL A 176 1.80 -12.57 12.22
C VAL A 176 2.11 -14.04 12.41
N PHE A 177 1.11 -14.91 12.18
CA PHE A 177 1.19 -16.34 12.51
C PHE A 177 2.02 -17.18 11.54
N GLY A 178 2.23 -16.71 10.31
CA GLY A 178 3.03 -17.42 9.31
C GLY A 178 3.59 -16.46 8.27
N VAL A 179 4.64 -16.88 7.61
CA VAL A 179 5.32 -16.10 6.57
C VAL A 179 5.77 -17.05 5.47
N TRP A 180 5.71 -16.58 4.22
CA TRP A 180 5.99 -17.39 3.05
C TRP A 180 7.32 -18.13 3.10
N ALA A 181 8.37 -17.53 3.67
CA ALA A 181 9.71 -18.09 3.66
C ALA A 181 9.75 -19.44 4.39
N ASP A 182 8.99 -19.58 5.48
CA ASP A 182 8.90 -20.85 6.24
C ASP A 182 8.15 -21.93 5.47
N TRP A 183 7.41 -21.56 4.43
CA TRP A 183 6.53 -22.43 3.64
C TRP A 183 6.85 -22.36 2.14
N ASN A 184 8.11 -22.05 1.80
CA ASN A 184 8.61 -22.05 0.44
C ASN A 184 9.83 -22.98 0.36
N ASN A 185 9.82 -23.96 -0.54
CA ASN A 185 10.92 -24.92 -0.75
C ASN A 185 11.92 -24.53 -1.87
N GLY A 186 11.91 -23.26 -2.29
CA GLY A 186 12.59 -22.76 -3.49
C GLY A 186 11.69 -22.72 -4.72
N THR A 187 10.40 -23.00 -4.58
CA THR A 187 9.39 -22.85 -5.64
C THR A 187 8.14 -22.21 -5.06
N PRO A 188 7.75 -21.00 -5.52
CA PRO A 188 8.40 -20.20 -6.56
C PRO A 188 9.79 -19.69 -6.11
N ASP A 189 10.71 -19.47 -7.04
CA ASP A 189 12.05 -18.95 -6.73
C ASP A 189 11.99 -17.46 -6.38
N TRP A 190 11.94 -17.17 -5.09
CA TRP A 190 11.94 -15.82 -4.51
C TRP A 190 13.14 -15.59 -3.57
N GLY A 191 14.23 -16.33 -3.77
CA GLY A 191 15.48 -16.09 -3.05
C GLY A 191 15.72 -17.01 -1.86
N SER A 192 15.41 -16.56 -0.64
CA SER A 192 15.86 -17.19 0.63
C SER A 192 14.75 -18.04 1.32
N PRO A 193 14.37 -19.21 0.78
CA PRO A 193 13.43 -20.10 1.45
C PRO A 193 14.00 -20.59 2.78
N LEU A 194 13.14 -20.66 3.80
CA LEU A 194 13.46 -21.18 5.13
C LEU A 194 12.77 -22.51 5.42
N TRP A 195 12.13 -23.15 4.44
CA TRP A 195 11.52 -24.47 4.58
C TRP A 195 12.48 -25.53 5.13
N LEU A 196 13.76 -25.47 4.75
CA LEU A 196 14.79 -26.39 5.26
C LEU A 196 14.95 -26.33 6.79
N TYR A 197 14.59 -25.21 7.41
CA TYR A 197 14.67 -25.00 8.86
C TYR A 197 13.31 -25.11 9.57
N ASN A 198 12.23 -25.30 8.82
CA ASN A 198 10.89 -25.38 9.41
C ASN A 198 10.79 -26.60 10.35
N PRO A 199 10.34 -26.43 11.62
CA PRO A 199 10.22 -27.55 12.57
C PRO A 199 9.26 -28.66 12.13
N LEU A 200 8.31 -28.33 11.25
CA LEU A 200 7.36 -29.30 10.71
C LEU A 200 7.90 -30.10 9.52
N ASN A 201 9.01 -29.67 8.92
CA ASN A 201 9.64 -30.38 7.81
C ASN A 201 10.10 -31.78 8.26
N ALA A 202 9.74 -32.82 7.50
CA ALA A 202 10.12 -34.21 7.77
C ALA A 202 11.64 -34.42 7.89
N ALA A 203 12.43 -33.64 7.15
CA ALA A 203 13.90 -33.67 7.26
C ALA A 203 14.41 -33.24 8.64
N ASN A 204 13.62 -32.45 9.39
CA ASN A 204 13.90 -31.99 10.75
C ASN A 204 13.17 -32.82 11.82
N GLY A 205 12.53 -33.93 11.43
CA GLY A 205 11.76 -34.80 12.32
C GLY A 205 10.30 -34.37 12.51
N GLY A 206 9.81 -33.40 11.76
CA GLY A 206 8.40 -33.03 11.71
C GLY A 206 7.54 -33.97 10.84
N PRO A 207 6.22 -33.76 10.74
CA PRO A 207 5.31 -34.66 10.02
C PRO A 207 5.03 -34.25 8.56
N VAL A 208 5.60 -33.16 8.07
CA VAL A 208 5.20 -32.54 6.80
C VAL A 208 6.27 -32.77 5.72
N GLU A 209 5.86 -33.38 4.61
CA GLU A 209 6.78 -33.72 3.50
C GLU A 209 6.97 -32.54 2.54
N ALA A 210 5.91 -31.78 2.27
CA ALA A 210 5.96 -30.61 1.40
C ALA A 210 5.27 -29.38 1.99
N PRO A 211 5.83 -28.17 1.83
CA PRO A 211 5.25 -26.96 2.44
C PRO A 211 3.87 -26.61 1.85
N GLY A 212 3.63 -26.94 0.58
CA GLY A 212 2.34 -26.69 -0.07
C GLY A 212 1.17 -27.41 0.58
N GLU A 213 1.41 -28.46 1.38
CA GLU A 213 0.36 -29.15 2.13
C GLU A 213 -0.41 -28.22 3.07
N LEU A 214 0.19 -27.14 3.58
CA LEU A 214 -0.52 -26.15 4.40
C LEU A 214 -1.74 -25.54 3.68
N PHE A 215 -1.61 -25.34 2.36
CA PHE A 215 -2.63 -24.71 1.53
C PHE A 215 -3.56 -25.73 0.86
N GLN A 216 -3.29 -27.02 1.03
CA GLN A 216 -4.20 -28.08 0.60
C GLN A 216 -5.37 -28.20 1.57
N LEU A 217 -6.59 -28.04 1.04
CA LEU A 217 -7.82 -28.14 1.81
C LEU A 217 -7.88 -29.47 2.57
N ASP A 218 -8.14 -29.38 3.88
CA ASP A 218 -8.30 -30.53 4.80
C ASP A 218 -7.07 -31.43 4.98
N SER A 219 -5.89 -31.02 4.50
CA SER A 219 -4.67 -31.77 4.77
C SER A 219 -4.38 -31.86 6.27
N ALA A 220 -3.66 -32.92 6.68
CA ALA A 220 -3.21 -33.07 8.06
C ALA A 220 -2.36 -31.86 8.51
N THR A 221 -1.52 -31.35 7.61
CA THR A 221 -0.67 -30.17 7.81
C THR A 221 -1.49 -28.91 8.08
N GLN A 222 -2.54 -28.65 7.29
CA GLN A 222 -3.43 -27.51 7.51
C GLN A 222 -4.16 -27.62 8.85
N GLN A 223 -4.67 -28.80 9.20
CA GLN A 223 -5.34 -29.01 10.49
C GLN A 223 -4.38 -28.82 11.68
N LEU A 224 -3.13 -29.29 11.55
CA LEU A 224 -2.09 -29.13 12.55
C LEU A 224 -1.79 -27.63 12.79
N TRP A 225 -1.56 -26.88 11.71
CA TRP A 225 -1.27 -25.46 11.80
C TRP A 225 -2.46 -24.65 12.33
N LEU A 226 -3.69 -24.95 11.90
CA LEU A 226 -4.91 -24.30 12.41
C LEU A 226 -5.09 -24.55 13.91
N LYS A 227 -4.78 -25.76 14.40
CA LYS A 227 -4.84 -26.07 15.84
C LYS A 227 -3.78 -25.28 16.63
N TRP A 228 -2.56 -25.20 16.12
CA TRP A 228 -1.50 -24.40 16.72
C TRP A 228 -1.89 -22.92 16.81
N MET A 229 -2.34 -22.34 15.70
CA MET A 229 -2.78 -20.94 15.65
C MET A 229 -3.97 -20.68 16.59
N LYS A 230 -4.98 -21.57 16.60
CA LYS A 230 -6.11 -21.47 17.53
C LYS A 230 -5.66 -21.42 18.98
N THR A 231 -4.70 -22.27 19.35
CA THR A 231 -4.12 -22.33 20.70
C THR A 231 -3.48 -20.99 21.07
N LEU A 232 -2.75 -20.35 20.14
CA LEU A 232 -2.14 -19.05 20.38
C LEU A 232 -3.16 -17.92 20.51
N VAL A 233 -4.19 -17.90 19.67
CA VAL A 233 -5.29 -16.93 19.78
C VAL A 233 -5.99 -17.08 21.13
N GLU A 234 -6.36 -18.30 21.53
CA GLU A 234 -6.98 -18.56 22.84
C GLU A 234 -6.09 -18.16 24.02
N ARG A 235 -4.78 -18.33 23.87
CA ARG A 235 -3.76 -17.97 24.88
C ARG A 235 -3.61 -16.46 25.01
N TRP A 236 -3.62 -15.72 23.90
CA TRP A 236 -3.27 -14.31 23.86
C TRP A 236 -4.45 -13.35 23.71
N GLN A 237 -5.67 -13.85 23.49
CA GLN A 237 -6.90 -13.05 23.35
C GLN A 237 -7.13 -12.05 24.49
N GLY A 238 -6.62 -12.32 25.70
CA GLY A 238 -6.72 -11.44 26.87
C GLY A 238 -5.88 -10.17 26.79
N ARG A 239 -4.89 -10.10 25.90
CA ARG A 239 -3.93 -9.00 25.81
C ARG A 239 -4.51 -7.80 25.06
N GLU A 240 -4.72 -6.67 25.76
CA GLU A 240 -5.32 -5.45 25.18
C GLU A 240 -4.44 -4.76 24.15
N ASN A 241 -3.12 -4.97 24.20
CA ASN A 241 -2.19 -4.38 23.24
C ASN A 241 -2.09 -5.14 21.93
N ILE A 242 -2.70 -6.33 21.80
CA ILE A 242 -2.88 -6.97 20.50
C ILE A 242 -4.13 -6.38 19.87
N VAL A 243 -3.99 -5.78 18.69
CA VAL A 243 -5.05 -4.98 18.06
C VAL A 243 -5.62 -5.58 16.79
N ALA A 244 -4.88 -6.48 16.16
CA ALA A 244 -5.30 -7.24 15.00
C ALA A 244 -4.51 -8.55 14.95
N TRP A 245 -4.98 -9.48 14.14
CA TRP A 245 -4.24 -10.69 13.80
C TRP A 245 -3.91 -10.69 12.32
N GLU A 246 -2.66 -10.93 11.98
CA GLU A 246 -2.30 -11.27 10.61
C GLU A 246 -2.13 -12.78 10.47
N ILE A 247 -2.89 -13.35 9.56
CA ILE A 247 -2.97 -14.79 9.35
C ILE A 247 -1.67 -15.32 8.76
N PHE A 248 -1.17 -14.63 7.73
CA PHE A 248 -0.04 -15.07 6.95
C PHE A 248 0.54 -13.89 6.16
N SER A 249 1.86 -13.79 6.13
CA SER A 249 2.58 -12.78 5.35
C SER A 249 2.95 -13.34 3.99
N GLU A 250 2.53 -12.65 2.93
CA GLU A 250 2.90 -12.89 1.53
C GLU A 250 2.52 -14.27 0.98
N ILE A 251 1.26 -14.67 1.17
CA ILE A 251 0.80 -16.04 0.83
C ILE A 251 1.06 -16.44 -0.63
N ASN A 252 0.99 -15.49 -1.56
CA ASN A 252 1.14 -15.72 -3.00
C ASN A 252 2.53 -16.23 -3.40
N ILE A 253 3.54 -16.06 -2.56
CA ILE A 253 4.91 -16.53 -2.81
C ILE A 253 5.32 -17.70 -1.91
N ALA A 254 4.40 -18.25 -1.12
CA ALA A 254 4.58 -19.57 -0.50
C ALA A 254 4.43 -20.69 -1.56
N SER A 255 5.00 -21.87 -1.32
CA SER A 255 4.85 -23.00 -2.25
C SER A 255 3.39 -23.46 -2.30
N GLY A 256 2.83 -23.59 -3.51
CA GLY A 256 1.47 -24.09 -3.67
C GLY A 256 1.37 -25.62 -3.58
N ALA A 257 0.18 -26.13 -3.26
CA ALA A 257 -0.11 -27.56 -3.27
C ALA A 257 -0.21 -28.10 -4.71
N PRO A 258 0.09 -29.39 -4.95
CA PRO A 258 -0.09 -29.99 -6.27
C PRO A 258 -1.50 -29.76 -6.85
N GLY A 259 -1.58 -29.19 -8.05
CA GLY A 259 -2.86 -28.83 -8.70
C GLY A 259 -3.50 -27.53 -8.21
N GLN A 260 -2.88 -26.84 -7.25
CA GLN A 260 -3.31 -25.56 -6.69
C GLN A 260 -2.15 -24.54 -6.68
N ILE A 261 -1.39 -24.53 -7.79
CA ILE A 261 -0.26 -23.62 -8.00
C ILE A 261 -0.60 -22.51 -8.99
N ASP A 262 0.00 -21.34 -8.79
CA ASP A 262 0.10 -20.30 -9.81
C ASP A 262 1.15 -20.67 -10.89
N PRO A 263 1.30 -19.87 -11.96
CA PRO A 263 2.28 -20.16 -13.01
C PRO A 263 3.76 -20.18 -12.55
N LYS A 264 4.08 -19.55 -11.41
CA LYS A 264 5.43 -19.54 -10.83
C LYS A 264 5.65 -20.72 -9.86
N GLY A 265 4.59 -21.47 -9.52
CA GLY A 265 4.62 -22.54 -8.51
C GLY A 265 4.22 -22.08 -7.10
N GLY A 266 3.78 -20.83 -6.96
CA GLY A 266 3.21 -20.25 -5.74
C GLY A 266 1.82 -20.79 -5.43
N VAL A 267 1.28 -20.45 -4.27
CA VAL A 267 -0.12 -20.71 -3.93
C VAL A 267 -1.02 -20.08 -5.00
N ALA A 268 -1.98 -20.81 -5.57
CA ALA A 268 -2.99 -20.21 -6.44
C ALA A 268 -4.00 -19.38 -5.63
N GLU A 269 -4.56 -18.31 -6.23
CA GLU A 269 -5.53 -17.44 -5.54
C GLU A 269 -6.68 -18.23 -4.90
N THR A 270 -7.24 -19.21 -5.60
CA THR A 270 -8.34 -20.05 -5.08
C THR A 270 -7.96 -20.79 -3.79
N ALA A 271 -6.76 -21.34 -3.72
CA ALA A 271 -6.27 -22.00 -2.51
C ALA A 271 -5.98 -20.99 -1.39
N GLY A 272 -5.44 -19.81 -1.72
CA GLY A 272 -5.25 -18.74 -0.75
C GLY A 272 -6.58 -18.21 -0.19
N VAL A 273 -7.61 -18.12 -1.01
CA VAL A 273 -8.98 -17.75 -0.62
C VAL A 273 -9.58 -18.80 0.33
N ASP A 274 -9.48 -20.08 0.00
CA ASP A 274 -10.01 -21.17 0.84
C ASP A 274 -9.29 -21.25 2.19
N PHE A 275 -7.95 -21.14 2.16
CA PHE A 275 -7.13 -21.06 3.38
C PHE A 275 -7.57 -19.87 4.25
N THR A 276 -7.73 -18.69 3.67
CA THR A 276 -8.17 -17.48 4.39
C THR A 276 -9.53 -17.67 5.05
N LYS A 277 -10.54 -18.16 4.31
CA LYS A 277 -11.88 -18.40 4.84
C LYS A 277 -11.87 -19.35 6.04
N ARG A 278 -11.06 -20.41 5.97
CA ARG A 278 -10.97 -21.39 7.05
C ARG A 278 -10.24 -20.85 8.27
N THR A 279 -9.10 -20.18 8.06
CA THR A 279 -8.30 -19.62 9.14
C THR A 279 -9.05 -18.52 9.87
N THR A 280 -9.70 -17.62 9.13
CA THR A 280 -10.55 -16.56 9.72
C THR A 280 -11.68 -17.16 10.55
N ALA A 281 -12.37 -18.21 10.09
CA ALA A 281 -13.41 -18.88 10.88
C ALA A 281 -12.86 -19.44 12.21
N VAL A 282 -11.67 -20.02 12.21
CA VAL A 282 -11.01 -20.52 13.44
C VAL A 282 -10.64 -19.37 14.38
N ILE A 283 -10.08 -18.27 13.87
CA ILE A 283 -9.74 -17.10 14.71
C ILE A 283 -11.01 -16.47 15.29
N ARG A 284 -12.08 -16.35 14.50
CA ARG A 284 -13.36 -15.78 14.95
C ARG A 284 -14.04 -16.61 16.04
N ASP A 285 -13.88 -17.93 16.02
CA ASP A 285 -14.32 -18.83 17.10
C ASP A 285 -13.47 -18.64 18.37
N ALA A 286 -12.16 -18.45 18.21
CA ALA A 286 -11.20 -18.37 19.31
C ALA A 286 -11.05 -16.98 19.96
N ASP A 287 -11.28 -15.89 19.22
CA ASP A 287 -11.15 -14.51 19.71
C ASP A 287 -12.54 -13.85 19.94
N PRO A 288 -13.08 -13.86 21.17
CA PRO A 288 -14.38 -13.29 21.51
C PRO A 288 -14.42 -11.77 21.35
N ARG A 289 -13.26 -11.10 21.24
CA ARG A 289 -13.18 -9.66 20.95
C ARG A 289 -13.39 -9.33 19.49
N GLN A 290 -13.36 -10.34 18.62
CA GLN A 290 -13.56 -10.20 17.18
C GLN A 290 -12.61 -9.14 16.59
N ARG A 291 -11.32 -9.19 17.00
CA ARG A 291 -10.33 -8.23 16.51
C ARG A 291 -10.20 -8.26 14.99
N PRO A 292 -9.78 -7.15 14.37
CA PRO A 292 -9.49 -7.10 12.94
C PRO A 292 -8.55 -8.22 12.47
N LEU A 293 -8.82 -8.75 11.28
CA LEU A 293 -8.04 -9.78 10.60
C LEU A 293 -7.52 -9.26 9.27
N THR A 294 -6.27 -9.58 8.98
CA THR A 294 -5.58 -9.30 7.71
C THR A 294 -4.75 -10.50 7.26
N LEU A 295 -4.32 -10.45 6.00
CA LEU A 295 -3.37 -11.35 5.36
C LEU A 295 -2.75 -10.59 4.18
N SER A 296 -1.44 -10.67 4.02
CA SER A 296 -0.73 -9.87 3.01
C SER A 296 -0.34 -10.66 1.75
N LEU A 297 -0.07 -9.90 0.67
CA LEU A 297 0.49 -10.39 -0.58
C LEU A 297 1.84 -9.71 -0.83
N ALA A 298 2.81 -10.48 -1.32
CA ALA A 298 4.05 -9.96 -1.85
C ALA A 298 3.85 -9.31 -3.22
N GLY A 299 4.71 -8.35 -3.51
CA GLY A 299 4.92 -7.82 -4.85
C GLY A 299 4.34 -6.43 -5.09
N VAL A 300 4.59 -5.92 -6.28
CA VAL A 300 4.08 -4.62 -6.73
C VAL A 300 2.58 -4.69 -7.05
N TYR A 301 1.94 -3.54 -7.22
CA TYR A 301 0.52 -3.45 -7.55
C TYR A 301 0.08 -4.42 -8.65
N GLN A 302 0.83 -4.56 -9.75
CA GLN A 302 0.46 -5.44 -10.87
C GLN A 302 0.43 -6.92 -10.52
N GLU A 303 1.19 -7.35 -9.51
CA GLU A 303 1.22 -8.73 -9.04
C GLU A 303 0.06 -8.99 -8.08
N THR A 304 -0.24 -8.03 -7.20
CA THR A 304 -1.37 -8.13 -6.26
C THR A 304 -2.72 -7.89 -6.93
N ASP A 305 -2.77 -7.16 -8.06
CA ASP A 305 -3.99 -6.92 -8.84
C ASP A 305 -4.57 -8.22 -9.42
N GLN A 306 -3.73 -9.25 -9.59
CA GLN A 306 -4.11 -10.58 -10.05
C GLN A 306 -4.86 -11.40 -8.99
N TRP A 307 -4.86 -10.93 -7.73
CA TRP A 307 -5.52 -11.55 -6.58
C TRP A 307 -6.75 -10.72 -6.14
N ALA A 308 -7.61 -10.38 -7.10
CA ALA A 308 -8.74 -9.50 -6.85
C ALA A 308 -9.82 -10.16 -5.95
N GLU A 309 -10.12 -11.45 -6.13
CA GLU A 309 -11.08 -12.16 -5.28
C GLU A 309 -10.61 -12.16 -3.83
N PHE A 310 -9.31 -12.39 -3.63
CA PHE A 310 -8.68 -12.41 -2.32
C PHE A 310 -8.90 -11.11 -1.54
N TYR A 311 -8.58 -9.95 -2.11
CA TYR A 311 -8.78 -8.67 -1.42
C TYR A 311 -10.26 -8.27 -1.27
N HIS A 312 -11.17 -8.83 -2.10
CA HIS A 312 -12.62 -8.68 -1.90
C HIS A 312 -13.20 -9.55 -0.78
N LEU A 313 -12.44 -10.48 -0.18
CA LEU A 313 -12.97 -11.37 0.85
C LEU A 313 -13.52 -10.62 2.06
N PRO A 314 -14.80 -10.78 2.45
CA PRO A 314 -15.35 -10.11 3.63
C PRO A 314 -14.71 -10.59 4.94
N ALA A 315 -13.94 -11.68 4.89
CA ALA A 315 -13.22 -12.23 6.03
C ALA A 315 -11.98 -11.41 6.43
N LEU A 316 -11.48 -10.54 5.54
CA LEU A 316 -10.39 -9.60 5.80
C LEU A 316 -10.97 -8.21 6.05
N ASP A 317 -10.72 -7.65 7.24
CA ASP A 317 -11.24 -6.35 7.68
C ASP A 317 -10.49 -5.18 7.03
N PHE A 318 -9.22 -5.39 6.69
CA PHE A 318 -8.40 -4.49 5.90
C PHE A 318 -7.49 -5.29 4.98
N ILE A 319 -6.93 -4.63 3.96
CA ILE A 319 -5.97 -5.24 3.05
C ILE A 319 -4.57 -4.71 3.32
N GLU A 320 -3.58 -5.53 3.03
CA GLU A 320 -2.19 -5.27 3.37
C GLU A 320 -1.31 -5.36 2.14
N ILE A 321 -0.52 -4.30 1.92
CA ILE A 321 0.36 -4.14 0.76
C ILE A 321 1.82 -4.09 1.17
N HIS A 322 2.69 -4.63 0.31
CA HIS A 322 4.14 -4.73 0.51
C HIS A 322 4.91 -3.99 -0.61
N PRO A 323 4.82 -2.65 -0.72
CA PRO A 323 5.49 -1.91 -1.78
C PRO A 323 7.02 -1.87 -1.61
N TYR A 324 7.73 -2.39 -2.60
CA TYR A 324 9.19 -2.24 -2.71
C TYR A 324 9.60 -1.63 -4.06
N THR A 325 10.31 -0.52 -4.01
CA THR A 325 10.91 0.16 -5.17
C THR A 325 11.87 1.24 -4.70
N ASP A 326 12.83 1.63 -5.53
CA ASP A 326 13.72 2.75 -5.21
C ASP A 326 13.02 4.12 -5.27
N GLN A 327 11.84 4.20 -5.90
CA GLN A 327 10.93 5.36 -5.88
C GLN A 327 9.76 5.14 -4.91
N LEU A 328 10.08 4.77 -3.67
CA LEU A 328 9.09 4.27 -2.71
C LEU A 328 7.98 5.27 -2.38
N ASP A 329 8.31 6.56 -2.25
CA ASP A 329 7.34 7.63 -2.04
C ASP A 329 6.27 7.67 -3.14
N ARG A 330 6.69 7.53 -4.41
CA ARG A 330 5.81 7.47 -5.59
C ARG A 330 4.89 6.27 -5.55
N GLU A 331 5.45 5.10 -5.26
CA GLU A 331 4.66 3.87 -5.21
C GLU A 331 3.68 3.88 -4.05
N LEU A 332 4.06 4.38 -2.88
CA LEU A 332 3.16 4.47 -1.73
C LEU A 332 1.91 5.30 -2.02
N ILE A 333 2.08 6.54 -2.52
CA ILE A 333 0.94 7.42 -2.84
C ILE A 333 0.08 6.79 -3.95
N ALA A 334 0.70 6.24 -4.99
CA ALA A 334 -0.03 5.76 -6.15
C ALA A 334 -0.75 4.41 -5.88
N ASN A 335 -0.07 3.47 -5.22
CA ASN A 335 -0.60 2.14 -4.92
C ASN A 335 -1.75 2.21 -3.92
N VAL A 336 -1.55 2.89 -2.79
CA VAL A 336 -2.59 3.05 -1.76
C VAL A 336 -3.85 3.66 -2.35
N SER A 337 -3.73 4.74 -3.14
CA SER A 337 -4.88 5.38 -3.79
C SER A 337 -5.63 4.42 -4.74
N ARG A 338 -4.91 3.64 -5.54
CA ARG A 338 -5.52 2.61 -6.42
C ARG A 338 -6.23 1.52 -5.62
N GLN A 339 -5.61 1.03 -4.55
CA GLN A 339 -6.14 -0.03 -3.70
C GLN A 339 -7.42 0.42 -2.97
N LEU A 340 -7.42 1.63 -2.40
CA LEU A 340 -8.59 2.26 -1.79
C LEU A 340 -9.74 2.38 -2.79
N ALA A 341 -9.45 2.88 -4.00
CA ALA A 341 -10.46 3.05 -5.05
C ALA A 341 -11.02 1.73 -5.56
N LYS A 342 -10.17 0.68 -5.69
CA LYS A 342 -10.57 -0.62 -6.24
C LYS A 342 -11.36 -1.45 -5.24
N TYR A 343 -10.87 -1.57 -4.00
CA TYR A 343 -11.41 -2.51 -3.03
C TYR A 343 -12.36 -1.89 -2.01
N ASN A 344 -12.35 -0.55 -1.87
CA ASN A 344 -13.15 0.17 -0.87
C ASN A 344 -12.97 -0.42 0.54
N LYS A 345 -11.72 -0.75 0.86
CA LYS A 345 -11.28 -1.29 2.14
C LYS A 345 -10.11 -0.48 2.68
N PRO A 346 -9.90 -0.47 4.00
CA PRO A 346 -8.72 0.16 4.58
C PRO A 346 -7.45 -0.52 4.05
N VAL A 347 -6.43 0.28 3.77
CA VAL A 347 -5.15 -0.19 3.24
C VAL A 347 -4.07 0.01 4.30
N PHE A 348 -3.48 -1.09 4.76
CA PHE A 348 -2.35 -1.11 5.66
C PHE A 348 -1.06 -1.35 4.87
N ILE A 349 -0.03 -0.56 5.14
CA ILE A 349 1.32 -0.83 4.62
C ILE A 349 1.94 -1.84 5.59
N GLY A 350 1.95 -3.11 5.18
CA GLY A 350 2.48 -4.21 5.99
C GLY A 350 3.99 -4.22 6.00
N GLU A 351 4.58 -4.04 4.83
CA GLU A 351 6.01 -3.90 4.64
C GLU A 351 6.28 -2.85 3.57
N SER A 352 7.45 -2.23 3.63
CA SER A 352 7.93 -1.41 2.55
C SER A 352 9.44 -1.31 2.58
N GLY A 353 10.02 -0.93 1.46
CA GLY A 353 11.46 -0.73 1.40
C GLY A 353 11.93 -0.20 0.06
N LEU A 354 13.11 0.41 0.08
CA LEU A 354 13.86 0.61 -1.16
C LEU A 354 14.31 -0.77 -1.65
N TRP A 355 14.30 -1.00 -2.97
CA TRP A 355 14.58 -2.32 -3.50
C TRP A 355 16.09 -2.56 -3.62
N SER A 356 16.74 -1.87 -4.57
CA SER A 356 18.16 -2.09 -4.85
C SER A 356 19.08 -1.17 -4.05
N LEU A 357 18.51 -0.12 -3.44
CA LEU A 357 19.26 0.95 -2.78
C LEU A 357 19.00 1.06 -1.27
N ASN A 358 18.33 0.08 -0.65
CA ASN A 358 18.06 0.02 0.80
C ASN A 358 19.28 0.25 1.70
N ARG A 359 20.47 -0.10 1.23
CA ARG A 359 21.75 0.05 1.95
C ARG A 359 22.67 1.11 1.35
N ALA A 360 22.23 1.89 0.37
CA ALA A 360 23.04 2.95 -0.20
C ALA A 360 23.28 4.07 0.84
N ASP A 361 24.49 4.63 0.86
CA ASP A 361 24.84 5.73 1.78
C ASP A 361 23.88 6.92 1.67
N LYS A 362 23.44 7.19 0.44
CA LYS A 362 22.51 8.28 0.08
C LYS A 362 21.03 7.94 0.22
N ALA A 363 20.65 6.77 0.74
CA ALA A 363 19.24 6.33 0.82
C ALA A 363 18.36 7.14 1.80
N ALA A 364 18.98 7.89 2.73
CA ALA A 364 18.26 8.54 3.82
C ALA A 364 17.14 9.52 3.39
N PRO A 365 17.29 10.34 2.32
CA PRO A 365 16.17 11.13 1.79
C PRO A 365 15.03 10.26 1.27
N GLY A 366 15.31 9.21 0.50
CA GLY A 366 14.27 8.29 -0.01
C GLY A 366 13.46 7.63 1.11
N ILE A 367 14.11 7.22 2.20
CA ILE A 367 13.43 6.68 3.39
C ILE A 367 12.53 7.74 4.06
N ARG A 368 13.04 8.97 4.24
CA ARG A 368 12.23 10.06 4.81
C ARG A 368 11.03 10.41 3.93
N HIS A 369 11.23 10.49 2.63
CA HIS A 369 10.17 10.77 1.66
C HIS A 369 9.11 9.67 1.68
N ALA A 370 9.49 8.40 1.77
CA ALA A 370 8.55 7.29 1.90
C ALA A 370 7.69 7.40 3.18
N ILE A 371 8.30 7.77 4.32
CA ILE A 371 7.57 7.96 5.58
C ILE A 371 6.53 9.08 5.43
N TRP A 372 6.91 10.23 4.86
CA TRP A 372 5.99 11.35 4.61
C TRP A 372 4.93 11.02 3.55
N ALA A 373 5.28 10.26 2.51
CA ALA A 373 4.33 9.77 1.52
C ALA A 373 3.26 8.88 2.17
N GLY A 374 3.63 8.06 3.16
CA GLY A 374 2.68 7.30 3.98
C GLY A 374 1.59 8.20 4.58
N VAL A 375 1.98 9.32 5.19
CA VAL A 375 1.06 10.30 5.82
C VAL A 375 0.02 10.85 4.85
N VAL A 376 0.36 11.00 3.57
CA VAL A 376 -0.52 11.62 2.55
C VAL A 376 -1.01 10.63 1.48
N SER A 377 -0.82 9.34 1.70
CA SER A 377 -1.22 8.28 0.75
C SER A 377 -2.68 7.88 0.88
N GLY A 378 -3.25 8.01 2.08
CA GLY A 378 -4.56 7.45 2.46
C GLY A 378 -4.46 6.11 3.20
N ALA A 379 -3.25 5.59 3.44
CA ALA A 379 -3.04 4.36 4.19
C ALA A 379 -3.39 4.56 5.67
N MET A 380 -3.73 3.47 6.35
CA MET A 380 -4.00 3.46 7.79
C MET A 380 -2.77 3.86 8.62
N ASN A 381 -1.58 3.62 8.08
CA ASN A 381 -0.31 3.77 8.75
C ASN A 381 0.79 4.35 7.83
N GLY A 382 1.96 4.61 8.40
CA GLY A 382 3.19 4.95 7.68
C GLY A 382 4.42 4.22 8.23
N ARG A 383 5.57 4.38 7.53
CA ARG A 383 6.87 3.74 7.78
C ARG A 383 6.93 2.25 7.40
N ALA A 384 6.58 1.33 8.29
CA ALA A 384 6.59 -0.13 8.07
C ALA A 384 7.79 -0.63 7.24
N LEU A 385 9.02 -0.23 7.57
CA LEU A 385 10.20 -0.56 6.76
C LEU A 385 10.66 -1.97 7.09
N TRP A 386 11.01 -2.79 6.10
CA TRP A 386 11.45 -4.15 6.36
C TRP A 386 12.89 -4.22 6.88
N ASP A 387 13.85 -3.74 6.09
CA ASP A 387 15.27 -3.84 6.43
C ASP A 387 15.67 -2.94 7.58
N GLN A 388 15.20 -1.69 7.56
CA GLN A 388 15.60 -0.67 8.53
C GLN A 388 14.95 -0.85 9.90
N ASP A 389 13.85 -1.61 10.01
CA ASP A 389 13.21 -1.88 11.30
C ASP A 389 13.65 -3.23 11.91
N GLY A 390 14.10 -4.20 11.11
CA GLY A 390 14.45 -5.51 11.64
C GLY A 390 15.31 -6.41 10.73
N TYR A 391 14.89 -6.60 9.48
CA TYR A 391 15.35 -7.74 8.68
C TYR A 391 16.86 -7.75 8.38
N SER A 392 17.53 -6.59 8.48
CA SER A 392 18.99 -6.51 8.38
C SER A 392 19.74 -7.46 9.34
N ILE A 393 19.11 -7.89 10.43
CA ILE A 393 19.68 -8.83 11.39
C ILE A 393 20.06 -10.18 10.78
N TYR A 394 19.48 -10.52 9.63
CA TYR A 394 19.76 -11.73 8.85
C TYR A 394 20.85 -11.54 7.78
N PHE A 395 21.11 -10.31 7.35
CA PHE A 395 22.06 -10.02 6.27
C PHE A 395 23.47 -9.67 6.75
N TYR A 396 23.58 -9.12 7.94
CA TYR A 396 24.88 -8.85 8.55
C TYR A 396 25.35 -10.06 9.35
N ASN A 397 26.59 -10.48 9.08
CA ASN A 397 27.24 -11.55 9.84
C ASN A 397 27.49 -11.13 11.31
N ASP A 398 27.60 -9.83 11.57
CA ASP A 398 27.79 -9.27 12.89
C ASP A 398 26.50 -8.61 13.43
N ARG A 399 26.02 -9.09 14.58
CA ARG A 399 24.80 -8.58 15.24
C ARG A 399 24.91 -7.08 15.59
N THR A 400 26.09 -6.61 15.97
CA THR A 400 26.33 -5.20 16.30
C THR A 400 26.26 -4.33 15.04
N GLU A 401 26.76 -4.82 13.91
CA GLU A 401 26.65 -4.12 12.62
C GLU A 401 25.20 -3.99 12.18
N ALA A 402 24.40 -5.05 12.30
CA ALA A 402 22.95 -5.00 12.04
C ALA A 402 22.25 -3.95 12.90
N LEU A 403 22.51 -3.96 14.22
CA LEU A 403 21.91 -3.00 15.15
C LEU A 403 22.32 -1.56 14.82
N ARG A 404 23.59 -1.31 14.45
CA ARG A 404 24.03 0.03 14.01
C ARG A 404 23.35 0.48 12.72
N PHE A 405 23.11 -0.43 11.79
CA PHE A 405 22.38 -0.12 10.56
C PHE A 405 20.94 0.30 10.87
N MET A 406 20.23 -0.45 11.73
CA MET A 406 18.86 -0.11 12.15
C MET A 406 18.82 1.20 12.97
N GLU A 407 19.78 1.39 13.87
CA GLU A 407 19.89 2.60 14.71
C GLU A 407 19.97 3.88 13.88
N LYS A 408 20.63 3.85 12.71
CA LYS A 408 20.68 4.98 11.75
C LYS A 408 19.29 5.55 11.43
N TYR A 409 18.26 4.70 11.43
CA TYR A 409 16.90 5.05 11.07
C TYR A 409 15.92 5.09 12.26
N ALA A 410 16.41 4.91 13.49
CA ALA A 410 15.61 4.72 14.70
C ALA A 410 14.65 5.86 15.05
N ALA A 411 14.87 7.08 14.59
CA ALA A 411 13.97 8.22 14.85
C ALA A 411 13.51 8.93 13.58
N THR A 412 13.66 8.29 12.41
CA THR A 412 13.43 8.94 11.10
C THR A 412 11.99 9.41 10.92
N GLU A 413 11.02 8.75 11.55
CA GLU A 413 9.60 9.09 11.47
C GLU A 413 9.14 10.11 12.51
N GLN A 414 9.99 10.50 13.48
CA GLN A 414 9.58 11.36 14.59
C GLN A 414 8.96 12.69 14.12
N ALA A 415 9.51 13.30 13.08
CA ALA A 415 8.95 14.54 12.54
C ALA A 415 7.56 14.32 11.92
N ALA A 416 7.37 13.23 11.17
CA ALA A 416 6.08 12.89 10.61
C ALA A 416 5.07 12.50 11.71
N ALA A 417 5.51 11.81 12.76
CA ALA A 417 4.73 11.48 13.95
C ALA A 417 4.27 12.72 14.71
N ASN A 418 5.16 13.69 14.91
CA ASN A 418 4.82 14.98 15.51
C ASN A 418 3.77 15.74 14.68
N PHE A 419 3.91 15.72 13.35
CA PHE A 419 2.98 16.37 12.45
C PHE A 419 1.60 15.71 12.47
N ALA A 420 1.53 14.38 12.52
CA ALA A 420 0.27 13.63 12.48
C ALA A 420 -0.42 13.47 13.85
N GLY A 421 0.28 13.73 14.97
CA GLY A 421 -0.19 13.34 16.31
C GLY A 421 -1.50 13.97 16.80
N ASP A 422 -1.91 15.11 16.24
CA ASP A 422 -3.17 15.80 16.54
C ASP A 422 -4.19 15.76 15.39
N LEU A 423 -3.89 14.98 14.34
CA LEU A 423 -4.70 14.93 13.14
C LEU A 423 -5.96 14.09 13.37
N ASP A 424 -7.12 14.73 13.22
CA ASP A 424 -8.39 14.01 13.06
C ASP A 424 -8.51 13.56 11.60
N VAL A 425 -8.25 12.28 11.35
CA VAL A 425 -8.31 11.68 10.01
C VAL A 425 -9.72 11.22 9.63
N SER A 426 -10.74 11.60 10.40
CA SER A 426 -12.14 11.26 10.10
C SER A 426 -12.54 11.74 8.70
N GLY A 427 -12.95 10.81 7.86
CA GLY A 427 -13.39 11.08 6.49
C GLY A 427 -12.28 11.45 5.51
N PHE A 428 -11.01 11.26 5.88
CA PHE A 428 -9.89 11.52 4.98
C PHE A 428 -9.93 10.60 3.76
N LYS A 429 -9.67 11.20 2.59
CA LYS A 429 -9.53 10.50 1.32
C LYS A 429 -8.35 11.07 0.55
N PRO A 430 -7.67 10.29 -0.31
CA PRO A 430 -6.74 10.83 -1.29
C PRO A 430 -7.42 11.90 -2.14
N LEU A 431 -6.75 13.04 -2.31
CA LEU A 431 -7.25 14.18 -3.08
C LEU A 431 -6.51 14.27 -4.41
N THR A 432 -7.22 14.71 -5.45
CA THR A 432 -6.61 15.03 -6.74
C THR A 432 -5.74 16.28 -6.60
N VAL A 433 -4.45 16.12 -6.90
CA VAL A 433 -3.48 17.23 -6.97
C VAL A 433 -3.09 17.48 -8.41
N ASN A 434 -3.35 18.68 -8.89
CA ASN A 434 -2.97 19.14 -10.21
C ASN A 434 -1.72 20.02 -10.11
N PHE A 435 -0.74 19.71 -10.95
CA PHE A 435 0.51 20.45 -11.03
C PHE A 435 0.54 21.32 -12.30
N PRO A 436 0.97 22.59 -12.22
CA PRO A 436 1.24 23.39 -13.40
C PRO A 436 2.33 22.76 -14.28
N ALA A 437 2.32 23.10 -15.57
CA ALA A 437 3.40 22.72 -16.48
C ALA A 437 4.75 23.22 -15.93
N ARG A 438 5.78 22.35 -16.00
CA ARG A 438 7.14 22.63 -15.49
C ARG A 438 7.22 22.81 -13.97
N THR A 439 6.29 22.22 -13.21
CA THR A 439 6.44 22.07 -11.76
C THR A 439 7.80 21.45 -11.42
N LYS A 440 8.41 21.91 -10.33
CA LYS A 440 9.58 21.30 -9.71
C LYS A 440 9.23 20.56 -8.42
N VAL A 441 7.94 20.38 -8.15
CA VAL A 441 7.46 19.67 -6.96
C VAL A 441 6.67 18.44 -7.34
N TRP A 442 6.77 17.43 -6.49
CA TRP A 442 5.96 16.23 -6.53
C TRP A 442 5.52 15.87 -5.10
N GLY A 443 4.33 15.29 -4.97
CA GLY A 443 3.75 14.98 -3.66
C GLY A 443 2.29 14.60 -3.75
N GLY A 444 1.63 14.59 -2.60
CA GLY A 444 0.24 14.18 -2.46
C GLY A 444 -0.49 14.95 -1.36
N ALA A 445 -1.81 14.82 -1.35
CA ALA A 445 -2.65 15.36 -0.30
C ALA A 445 -3.81 14.41 0.00
N ILE A 446 -4.20 14.35 1.28
CA ILE A 446 -5.40 13.68 1.75
C ILE A 446 -6.21 14.65 2.59
N GLY A 447 -7.51 14.44 2.70
CA GLY A 447 -8.32 15.26 3.58
C GLY A 447 -9.81 15.02 3.51
N SER A 448 -10.51 15.80 4.30
CA SER A 448 -11.97 15.92 4.36
C SER A 448 -12.37 17.40 4.24
N ASP A 449 -13.67 17.68 4.31
CA ASP A 449 -14.20 19.04 4.29
C ASP A 449 -13.79 19.90 5.50
N LYS A 450 -13.18 19.29 6.52
CA LYS A 450 -12.71 19.95 7.75
C LYS A 450 -11.22 20.23 7.77
N THR A 451 -10.42 19.34 7.17
CA THR A 451 -8.97 19.40 7.22
C THR A 451 -8.38 18.77 5.96
N ILE A 452 -7.39 19.42 5.38
CA ILE A 452 -6.56 18.85 4.32
C ILE A 452 -5.12 18.84 4.81
N VAL A 453 -4.41 17.73 4.57
CA VAL A 453 -2.97 17.65 4.78
C VAL A 453 -2.28 17.33 3.47
N GLY A 454 -1.12 17.94 3.25
CA GLY A 454 -0.32 17.71 2.05
C GLY A 454 1.16 17.65 2.38
N TRP A 455 1.90 16.93 1.54
CA TRP A 455 3.35 16.85 1.58
C TRP A 455 3.88 16.91 0.15
N PHE A 456 4.90 17.75 -0.04
CA PHE A 456 5.48 18.05 -1.34
C PHE A 456 6.99 18.17 -1.21
N ARG A 457 7.70 17.56 -2.16
CA ARG A 457 9.17 17.55 -2.23
C ARG A 457 9.69 18.07 -3.56
N ASP A 458 11.00 18.28 -3.62
CA ASP A 458 11.75 18.47 -4.85
C ASP A 458 11.54 17.28 -5.80
N ALA A 459 10.91 17.53 -6.95
CA ALA A 459 10.62 16.52 -7.97
C ALA A 459 11.91 15.89 -8.56
N ALA A 460 13.05 16.59 -8.48
CA ALA A 460 14.35 16.10 -8.96
C ALA A 460 15.08 15.22 -7.94
N CYS A 461 14.64 15.20 -6.67
CA CYS A 461 15.18 14.33 -5.65
C CYS A 461 14.70 12.89 -5.88
N GLU A 462 15.44 12.16 -6.72
CA GLU A 462 15.14 10.80 -7.15
C GLU A 462 16.34 9.88 -6.92
N PRO A 463 16.12 8.56 -6.77
CA PRO A 463 17.20 7.59 -6.79
C PRO A 463 18.03 7.68 -8.10
N PRO A 464 19.30 7.23 -8.08
CA PRO A 464 19.99 6.62 -6.95
C PRO A 464 20.70 7.62 -6.02
N ASP A 465 20.68 8.91 -6.36
CA ASP A 465 21.50 9.91 -5.68
C ASP A 465 20.73 10.82 -4.72
N TRP A 466 19.40 10.94 -4.89
CA TRP A 466 18.56 11.87 -4.12
C TRP A 466 19.16 13.27 -4.04
N ASN A 467 19.65 13.75 -5.19
CA ASN A 467 20.25 15.07 -5.28
C ASN A 467 19.18 16.13 -5.05
N LEU A 468 19.46 17.04 -4.12
CA LEU A 468 18.57 18.15 -3.79
C LEU A 468 18.95 19.40 -4.57
N LEU A 469 17.95 20.07 -5.12
CA LEU A 469 18.10 21.46 -5.49
C LEU A 469 18.35 22.30 -4.22
N PRO A 470 19.20 23.34 -4.27
CA PRO A 470 19.47 24.19 -3.11
C PRO A 470 18.20 24.83 -2.54
N GLN A 471 17.28 25.18 -3.44
CA GLN A 471 16.02 25.84 -3.10
C GLN A 471 14.99 25.61 -4.21
N ILE A 472 13.75 25.36 -3.79
CA ILE A 472 12.56 25.33 -4.63
C ILE A 472 11.75 26.59 -4.33
N SER A 473 11.48 27.40 -5.37
CA SER A 473 10.79 28.68 -5.22
C SER A 473 9.68 28.86 -6.26
N GLY A 474 8.68 29.69 -5.92
CA GLY A 474 7.63 30.13 -6.83
C GLY A 474 6.75 29.00 -7.37
N GLN A 475 6.61 27.90 -6.62
CA GLN A 475 5.81 26.75 -7.01
C GLN A 475 4.37 26.93 -6.55
N THR A 476 3.44 26.36 -7.31
CA THR A 476 2.02 26.31 -6.96
C THR A 476 1.49 24.92 -7.22
N ILE A 477 0.47 24.54 -6.46
CA ILE A 477 -0.31 23.31 -6.67
C ILE A 477 -1.80 23.66 -6.66
N THR A 478 -2.63 22.85 -7.31
CA THR A 478 -4.09 22.98 -7.21
C THR A 478 -4.68 21.69 -6.67
N ILE A 479 -5.38 21.77 -5.54
CA ILE A 479 -6.03 20.62 -4.90
C ILE A 479 -7.53 20.68 -5.14
N VAL A 480 -8.14 19.57 -5.58
CA VAL A 480 -9.59 19.43 -5.60
C VAL A 480 -10.06 19.20 -4.16
N ALA A 481 -10.54 20.27 -3.52
CA ALA A 481 -10.84 20.25 -2.10
C ALA A 481 -12.27 19.78 -1.83
N PRO A 482 -12.48 18.84 -0.89
CA PRO A 482 -13.82 18.43 -0.47
C PRO A 482 -14.58 19.57 0.25
N GLY A 483 -15.90 19.44 0.35
CA GLY A 483 -16.76 20.42 1.02
C GLY A 483 -16.99 21.71 0.22
N SER A 484 -17.56 22.72 0.89
CA SER A 484 -17.99 23.99 0.25
C SER A 484 -17.34 25.24 0.83
N ALA A 485 -16.38 25.09 1.76
CA ALA A 485 -15.69 26.23 2.36
C ALA A 485 -14.99 27.07 1.28
N SER A 486 -15.34 28.36 1.22
CA SER A 486 -14.82 29.31 0.23
C SER A 486 -13.40 29.73 0.52
N THR A 487 -12.98 29.66 1.78
CA THR A 487 -11.70 30.20 2.24
C THR A 487 -11.05 29.22 3.20
N TRP A 488 -9.76 28.96 2.98
CA TRP A 488 -8.96 28.01 3.75
C TRP A 488 -7.71 28.70 4.29
N GLN A 489 -7.43 28.53 5.58
CA GLN A 489 -6.13 28.81 6.17
C GLN A 489 -5.20 27.65 5.81
N VAL A 490 -3.97 27.94 5.40
CA VAL A 490 -2.94 26.95 5.08
C VAL A 490 -1.68 27.28 5.87
N ASP A 491 -1.28 26.36 6.73
CA ASP A 491 -0.06 26.47 7.54
C ASP A 491 0.96 25.45 7.04
N PHE A 492 2.14 25.93 6.65
CA PHE A 492 3.24 25.12 6.15
C PHE A 492 4.20 24.77 7.28
N TYR A 493 4.63 23.53 7.35
CA TYR A 493 5.44 22.96 8.41
C TYR A 493 6.80 22.50 7.89
N ASP A 494 7.81 22.67 8.73
CA ASP A 494 9.15 22.10 8.54
C ASP A 494 9.11 20.58 8.77
N THR A 495 9.32 19.80 7.71
CA THR A 495 9.34 18.32 7.70
C THR A 495 10.48 17.71 8.51
N ARG A 496 11.48 18.50 8.94
CA ARG A 496 12.54 18.06 9.85
C ARG A 496 12.09 18.01 11.31
N THR A 497 11.04 18.75 11.66
CA THR A 497 10.54 18.85 13.04
C THR A 497 9.11 18.36 13.19
N GLY A 498 8.29 18.55 12.16
CA GLY A 498 6.86 18.26 12.14
C GLY A 498 5.99 19.26 12.89
N THR A 499 6.57 20.18 13.66
CA THR A 499 5.84 21.07 14.57
C THR A 499 6.00 22.55 14.25
N LYS A 500 7.11 22.93 13.63
CA LYS A 500 7.41 24.34 13.35
C LYS A 500 6.68 24.79 12.09
N VAL A 501 5.74 25.72 12.25
CA VAL A 501 5.16 26.47 11.12
C VAL A 501 6.20 27.41 10.54
N ILE A 502 6.49 27.29 9.24
CA ILE A 502 7.48 28.10 8.51
C ILE A 502 6.85 29.21 7.68
N ALA A 503 5.58 29.05 7.31
CA ALA A 503 4.79 30.04 6.61
C ALA A 503 3.29 29.76 6.80
N SER A 504 2.46 30.78 6.61
CA SER A 504 1.02 30.68 6.66
C SER A 504 0.42 31.55 5.56
N THR A 505 -0.68 31.10 4.96
CA THR A 505 -1.42 31.87 3.97
C THR A 505 -2.90 31.54 4.01
N THR A 506 -3.71 32.36 3.34
CA THR A 506 -5.13 32.08 3.14
C THR A 506 -5.41 31.91 1.66
N VAL A 507 -6.13 30.86 1.29
CA VAL A 507 -6.47 30.52 -0.10
C VAL A 507 -7.98 30.58 -0.28
N THR A 508 -8.42 31.26 -1.35
CA THR A 508 -9.82 31.30 -1.74
C THR A 508 -10.08 30.23 -2.80
N ARG A 509 -11.13 29.43 -2.59
CA ARG A 509 -11.58 28.39 -3.51
C ARG A 509 -12.04 28.99 -4.84
N GLN A 510 -11.62 28.37 -5.94
CA GLN A 510 -12.06 28.67 -7.30
C GLN A 510 -12.66 27.40 -7.91
N GLY A 511 -13.99 27.37 -8.06
CA GLY A 511 -14.70 26.14 -8.42
C GLY A 511 -14.50 25.06 -7.36
N ALA A 512 -13.99 23.89 -7.76
CA ALA A 512 -13.63 22.82 -6.82
C ALA A 512 -12.17 22.93 -6.31
N GLY A 513 -11.36 23.84 -6.87
CA GLY A 513 -9.92 23.89 -6.65
C GLY A 513 -9.48 24.89 -5.57
N LEU A 514 -8.44 24.51 -4.81
CA LEU A 514 -7.61 25.41 -4.00
C LEU A 514 -6.24 25.54 -4.65
N THR A 515 -5.93 26.70 -5.22
CA THR A 515 -4.60 27.00 -5.76
C THR A 515 -3.70 27.52 -4.63
N ILE A 516 -2.77 26.69 -4.19
CA ILE A 516 -1.87 26.98 -3.06
C ILE A 516 -0.50 27.36 -3.61
N SER A 517 -0.04 28.56 -3.29
CA SER A 517 1.36 28.96 -3.48
C SER A 517 2.21 28.37 -2.37
N LEU A 518 3.22 27.59 -2.74
CA LEU A 518 4.15 27.00 -1.80
C LEU A 518 5.22 28.04 -1.42
N PRO A 519 5.58 28.15 -0.13
CA PRO A 519 6.72 28.96 0.28
C PRO A 519 8.00 28.36 -0.30
N ASP A 520 9.10 29.11 -0.24
CA ASP A 520 10.39 28.57 -0.61
C ASP A 520 10.85 27.50 0.40
N PHE A 521 11.40 26.39 -0.10
CA PHE A 521 11.86 25.29 0.74
C PHE A 521 13.05 24.54 0.11
N THR A 522 13.67 23.67 0.90
CA THR A 522 14.73 22.74 0.48
C THR A 522 14.30 21.33 0.88
N ASP A 523 14.53 20.35 0.02
CA ASP A 523 14.08 18.96 0.20
C ASP A 523 12.55 18.82 0.06
N ASP A 524 11.81 19.12 1.13
CA ASP A 524 10.37 18.93 1.21
C ASP A 524 9.69 19.88 2.22
N LEU A 525 8.37 19.95 2.15
CA LEU A 525 7.50 20.63 3.11
C LEU A 525 6.20 19.85 3.31
N ALA A 526 5.54 20.09 4.44
CA ALA A 526 4.19 19.62 4.69
C ALA A 526 3.27 20.81 4.95
N PHE A 527 1.97 20.65 4.83
CA PHE A 527 1.01 21.65 5.29
C PHE A 527 -0.24 21.02 5.90
N LYS A 528 -0.89 21.77 6.77
CA LYS A 528 -2.28 21.54 7.18
C LYS A 528 -3.13 22.71 6.71
N ALA A 529 -4.31 22.43 6.19
CA ALA A 529 -5.26 23.44 5.74
C ALA A 529 -6.62 23.22 6.38
N TYR A 530 -7.25 24.31 6.81
CA TYR A 530 -8.51 24.31 7.55
C TYR A 530 -9.47 25.38 7.00
N PRO A 531 -10.79 25.12 6.97
CA PRO A 531 -11.78 26.14 6.64
C PRO A 531 -11.71 27.33 7.61
N VAL A 532 -11.74 28.55 7.08
CA VAL A 532 -11.84 29.76 7.92
C VAL A 532 -13.29 29.96 8.34
N ALA A 533 -13.58 29.80 9.64
CA ALA A 533 -14.92 30.01 10.20
C ALA A 533 -15.40 31.46 9.96
N GLY A 534 -16.61 31.63 9.41
CA GLY A 534 -17.21 32.93 9.14
C GLY A 534 -17.18 33.38 7.67
N ALA A 535 -16.47 32.68 6.79
CA ALA A 535 -16.63 32.81 5.35
C ALA A 535 -17.78 31.90 4.87
N ILE A 536 -18.99 32.16 5.39
CA ILE A 536 -20.21 31.61 4.78
C ILE A 536 -20.42 32.42 3.51
N SER A 537 -19.84 31.92 2.41
CA SER A 537 -20.33 32.27 1.08
C SER A 537 -21.85 32.06 1.11
N THR A 538 -22.60 33.10 0.76
CA THR A 538 -24.02 33.01 0.43
C THR A 538 -24.17 31.77 -0.44
N SER A 539 -24.77 30.72 0.12
CA SER A 539 -24.88 29.43 -0.51
C SER A 539 -25.46 29.63 -1.90
N VAL A 540 -24.62 29.55 -2.92
CA VAL A 540 -25.09 29.00 -4.18
C VAL A 540 -25.44 27.57 -3.78
N PRO A 541 -26.73 27.16 -3.82
CA PRO A 541 -27.10 25.80 -3.51
C PRO A 541 -26.18 24.85 -4.31
N PRO A 542 -25.86 23.67 -3.76
CA PRO A 542 -25.02 22.70 -4.46
C PRO A 542 -25.48 22.63 -5.92
N PRO A 543 -24.58 22.68 -6.91
CA PRO A 543 -25.00 22.65 -8.30
C PRO A 543 -25.82 21.38 -8.46
N VAL A 544 -27.12 21.55 -8.63
CA VAL A 544 -28.04 20.50 -8.99
C VAL A 544 -28.12 20.49 -10.50
N THR A 545 -28.64 19.41 -11.06
CA THR A 545 -28.86 19.26 -12.50
C THR A 545 -29.80 20.30 -13.11
N ASP A 546 -30.37 21.23 -12.32
CA ASP A 546 -31.27 22.31 -12.77
C ASP A 546 -30.74 23.07 -14.00
N LEU A 547 -29.43 23.35 -14.06
CA LEU A 547 -28.82 24.06 -15.18
C LEU A 547 -28.96 23.32 -16.50
N ILE A 548 -28.93 21.99 -16.46
CA ILE A 548 -29.00 21.11 -17.64
C ILE A 548 -30.28 20.28 -17.67
N ALA A 549 -31.24 20.55 -16.80
CA ALA A 549 -32.50 19.81 -16.73
C ALA A 549 -33.34 20.05 -17.99
N GLY A 550 -33.98 18.98 -18.47
CA GLY A 550 -34.82 19.00 -19.65
C GLY A 550 -34.53 17.84 -20.61
N GLN A 551 -35.15 17.93 -21.78
CA GLN A 551 -34.91 17.03 -22.91
C GLN A 551 -33.84 17.62 -23.82
N TRP A 552 -32.93 16.78 -24.29
CA TRP A 552 -31.85 17.15 -25.19
C TRP A 552 -31.75 16.14 -26.32
N MET A 553 -31.49 16.61 -27.53
CA MET A 553 -31.28 15.74 -28.68
C MET A 553 -30.21 16.29 -29.62
N GLY A 554 -29.44 15.40 -30.23
CA GLY A 554 -28.40 15.79 -31.17
C GLY A 554 -27.73 14.59 -31.81
N THR A 555 -26.71 14.85 -32.62
CA THR A 555 -25.93 13.81 -33.28
C THR A 555 -24.54 13.79 -32.65
N ILE A 556 -24.07 12.58 -32.31
CA ILE A 556 -22.72 12.33 -31.83
C ILE A 556 -21.93 11.60 -32.91
N THR A 557 -20.62 11.84 -32.95
CA THR A 557 -19.68 11.18 -33.85
C THR A 557 -18.49 10.66 -33.07
N ASN A 558 -17.91 9.55 -33.50
CA ASN A 558 -16.63 9.09 -32.95
C ASN A 558 -15.45 9.92 -33.51
N GLU A 559 -14.28 9.77 -32.91
CA GLU A 559 -13.07 10.51 -33.32
C GLU A 559 -12.65 10.21 -34.77
N ALA A 560 -12.87 8.99 -35.24
CA ALA A 560 -12.56 8.59 -36.61
C ALA A 560 -13.56 9.14 -37.66
N GLY A 561 -14.68 9.72 -37.22
CA GLY A 561 -15.74 10.24 -38.09
C GLY A 561 -16.48 9.20 -38.93
N ASN A 562 -16.22 7.90 -38.72
CA ASN A 562 -16.85 6.80 -39.45
C ASN A 562 -18.10 6.24 -38.76
N PHE A 563 -18.41 6.74 -37.55
CA PHE A 563 -19.63 6.43 -36.83
C PHE A 563 -20.34 7.72 -36.46
N SER A 564 -21.66 7.70 -36.61
CA SER A 564 -22.55 8.78 -36.23
C SER A 564 -23.90 8.20 -35.79
N THR A 565 -24.45 8.70 -34.69
CA THR A 565 -25.79 8.34 -34.24
C THR A 565 -26.48 9.52 -33.58
N ARG A 566 -27.80 9.56 -33.68
CA ARG A 566 -28.63 10.45 -32.86
C ARG A 566 -28.68 9.94 -31.42
N ILE A 567 -28.58 10.86 -30.46
CA ILE A 567 -28.75 10.64 -29.02
C ILE A 567 -29.84 11.56 -28.50
N GLU A 568 -30.61 11.03 -27.56
CA GLU A 568 -31.67 11.72 -26.82
C GLU A 568 -31.43 11.53 -25.32
N LEU A 569 -31.37 12.63 -24.57
CA LEU A 569 -31.21 12.63 -23.13
C LEU A 569 -32.43 13.27 -22.46
N SER A 570 -32.83 12.73 -21.32
CA SER A 570 -33.79 13.33 -20.40
C SER A 570 -33.12 13.51 -19.06
N ILE A 571 -32.90 14.76 -18.61
CA ILE A 571 -32.27 15.06 -17.31
C ILE A 571 -33.30 15.69 -16.36
N GLN A 572 -33.44 15.10 -15.17
CA GLN A 572 -34.32 15.58 -14.11
C GLN A 572 -33.69 16.79 -13.41
N PRO A 573 -34.45 17.81 -12.99
CA PRO A 573 -33.95 18.86 -12.12
C PRO A 573 -33.67 18.32 -10.72
N SER A 574 -32.89 19.07 -9.94
CA SER A 574 -32.67 18.87 -8.51
C SER A 574 -32.07 17.52 -8.14
N CYS A 575 -31.38 16.88 -9.09
CA CYS A 575 -30.81 15.57 -8.88
C CYS A 575 -29.46 15.65 -8.17
N GLN A 576 -29.21 14.70 -7.26
CA GLN A 576 -28.00 14.63 -6.44
C GLN A 576 -27.03 13.56 -6.95
N ILE A 577 -25.75 13.72 -6.62
CA ILE A 577 -24.71 12.73 -6.92
C ILE A 577 -25.11 11.36 -6.32
N GLY A 578 -24.94 10.30 -7.11
CA GLY A 578 -25.32 8.92 -6.80
C GLY A 578 -26.76 8.55 -7.17
N GLN A 579 -27.61 9.51 -7.57
CA GLN A 579 -29.00 9.24 -7.96
C GLN A 579 -29.15 8.99 -9.45
N VAL A 580 -30.20 8.24 -9.83
CA VAL A 580 -30.66 8.16 -11.21
C VAL A 580 -31.30 9.50 -11.58
N CYS A 581 -30.63 10.26 -12.42
CA CYS A 581 -30.98 11.63 -12.77
C CYS A 581 -31.57 11.77 -14.17
N GLY A 582 -31.70 10.67 -14.90
CA GLY A 582 -32.15 10.77 -16.27
C GLY A 582 -32.14 9.47 -17.04
N THR A 583 -32.34 9.59 -18.34
CA THR A 583 -32.26 8.49 -19.30
C THR A 583 -31.50 8.92 -20.54
N VAL A 584 -30.82 7.97 -21.16
CA VAL A 584 -30.21 8.09 -22.48
C VAL A 584 -30.89 7.14 -23.45
N THR A 585 -31.09 7.57 -24.69
CA THR A 585 -31.56 6.72 -25.79
C THR A 585 -30.79 7.03 -27.07
N ALA A 586 -30.37 5.97 -27.76
CA ALA A 586 -29.76 6.00 -29.10
C ALA A 586 -30.66 5.24 -30.08
N PRO A 587 -31.68 5.90 -30.67
CA PRO A 587 -32.75 5.20 -31.42
C PRO A 587 -32.25 4.39 -32.62
N GLN A 588 -31.15 4.83 -33.24
CA GLN A 588 -30.56 4.16 -34.41
C GLN A 588 -29.72 2.94 -34.03
N LEU A 589 -29.32 2.83 -32.76
CA LEU A 589 -28.53 1.72 -32.19
C LEU A 589 -29.37 0.78 -31.31
N PRO A 590 -30.69 0.87 -31.45
CA PRO A 590 -31.68 0.51 -30.42
C PRO A 590 -31.17 0.39 -28.98
N CYS A 591 -30.40 1.35 -28.45
CA CYS A 591 -29.93 1.33 -27.05
C CYS A 591 -30.69 2.35 -26.18
N SER A 592 -30.99 1.98 -24.94
CA SER A 592 -31.56 2.89 -23.94
C SER A 592 -31.16 2.49 -22.53
N GLY A 593 -30.99 3.45 -21.61
CA GLY A 593 -30.73 3.16 -20.21
C GLY A 593 -30.86 4.38 -19.30
N LYS A 594 -30.38 4.24 -18.06
CA LYS A 594 -30.47 5.24 -17.01
C LYS A 594 -29.15 6.01 -16.88
N LEU A 595 -29.24 7.28 -16.53
CA LEU A 595 -28.08 8.12 -16.21
C LEU A 595 -28.00 8.35 -14.71
N VAL A 596 -26.89 7.92 -14.10
CA VAL A 596 -26.60 8.17 -12.68
C VAL A 596 -25.57 9.27 -12.56
N LEU A 597 -25.89 10.37 -11.90
CA LEU A 597 -24.95 11.48 -11.71
C LEU A 597 -23.79 11.03 -10.81
N GLN A 598 -22.55 11.11 -11.30
CA GLN A 598 -21.35 10.70 -10.57
C GLN A 598 -20.60 11.90 -10.00
N GLU A 599 -20.52 12.98 -10.76
CA GLU A 599 -19.66 14.11 -10.43
C GLU A 599 -20.21 15.41 -11.05
N ILE A 600 -20.01 16.53 -10.36
CA ILE A 600 -20.17 17.87 -10.92
C ILE A 600 -18.90 18.65 -10.65
N THR A 601 -18.18 19.01 -11.70
CA THR A 601 -16.93 19.75 -11.61
C THR A 601 -17.04 21.03 -12.44
N GLY A 602 -17.25 22.15 -11.75
CA GLY A 602 -17.55 23.42 -12.40
C GLY A 602 -18.92 23.40 -13.07
N ASP A 603 -18.94 23.54 -14.39
CA ASP A 603 -20.12 23.49 -15.26
C ASP A 603 -20.23 22.17 -16.04
N ILE A 604 -19.39 21.18 -15.71
CA ILE A 604 -19.38 19.84 -16.31
C ILE A 604 -20.10 18.87 -15.37
N PHE A 605 -21.09 18.17 -15.92
CA PHE A 605 -21.87 17.14 -15.24
C PHE A 605 -21.50 15.78 -15.80
N VAL A 606 -21.06 14.85 -14.95
CA VAL A 606 -20.65 13.51 -15.36
C VAL A 606 -21.69 12.49 -14.93
N PHE A 607 -22.24 11.76 -15.89
CA PHE A 607 -23.19 10.67 -15.65
C PHE A 607 -22.58 9.33 -16.03
N MET A 608 -22.96 8.27 -15.32
CA MET A 608 -22.67 6.90 -15.70
C MET A 608 -23.95 6.24 -16.21
N GLU A 609 -23.86 5.59 -17.36
CA GLU A 609 -24.92 4.77 -17.92
C GLU A 609 -25.10 3.48 -17.11
N GLN A 610 -26.33 3.21 -16.68
CA GLN A 610 -26.70 1.99 -15.96
C GLN A 610 -27.95 1.34 -16.54
N GLY A 611 -27.98 0.01 -16.48
CA GLY A 611 -29.15 -0.77 -16.90
C GLY A 611 -29.46 -0.57 -18.39
N MET A 612 -28.42 -0.49 -19.21
CA MET A 612 -28.54 -0.38 -20.67
C MET A 612 -29.27 -1.61 -21.23
N GLN A 613 -30.24 -1.37 -22.09
CA GLN A 613 -31.11 -2.36 -22.74
C GLN A 613 -31.15 -2.10 -24.23
N GLY A 614 -31.44 -3.13 -25.02
CA GLY A 614 -31.51 -3.02 -26.47
C GLY A 614 -30.82 -4.15 -27.21
N ALA A 615 -30.03 -3.77 -28.21
CA ALA A 615 -29.12 -4.69 -28.89
C ALA A 615 -28.06 -5.27 -27.93
N THR A 616 -27.50 -6.43 -28.27
CA THR A 616 -26.53 -7.15 -27.42
C THR A 616 -25.23 -6.38 -27.17
N PHE A 617 -24.95 -5.35 -27.96
CA PHE A 617 -23.77 -4.49 -27.80
C PHE A 617 -24.02 -3.28 -26.88
N CYS A 618 -25.24 -3.06 -26.40
CA CYS A 618 -25.54 -1.98 -25.46
C CYS A 618 -25.00 -2.36 -24.07
N ALA A 619 -23.79 -1.90 -23.72
CA ALA A 619 -23.15 -2.15 -22.44
C ALA A 619 -23.40 -1.01 -21.45
N SER A 620 -23.55 -1.34 -20.16
CA SER A 620 -23.55 -0.33 -19.08
C SER A 620 -22.12 0.07 -18.71
N GLY A 621 -21.97 1.15 -17.93
CA GLY A 621 -20.67 1.63 -17.44
C GLY A 621 -20.00 2.67 -18.33
N GLY A 622 -20.67 3.12 -19.39
CA GLY A 622 -20.23 4.28 -20.17
C GLY A 622 -20.40 5.57 -19.36
N TYR A 623 -19.50 6.52 -19.55
CA TYR A 623 -19.53 7.82 -18.91
C TYR A 623 -19.86 8.93 -19.90
N GLU A 624 -20.86 9.73 -19.57
CA GLU A 624 -21.27 10.92 -20.32
C GLU A 624 -20.81 12.19 -19.57
N SER A 625 -20.11 13.09 -20.25
CA SER A 625 -19.77 14.42 -19.75
C SER A 625 -20.59 15.48 -20.50
N LEU A 626 -21.40 16.23 -19.76
CA LEU A 626 -22.33 17.22 -20.27
C LEU A 626 -21.93 18.62 -19.79
N GLN A 627 -21.90 19.60 -20.69
CA GLN A 627 -21.59 20.99 -20.33
C GLN A 627 -22.49 21.96 -21.11
N LEU A 628 -23.26 22.79 -20.38
CA LEU A 628 -24.10 23.81 -20.99
C LEU A 628 -23.24 24.90 -21.63
N GLN A 629 -23.45 25.15 -22.91
CA GLN A 629 -22.72 26.16 -23.67
C GLN A 629 -23.46 27.51 -23.64
N ALA A 630 -22.73 28.58 -23.93
CA ALA A 630 -23.28 29.94 -23.96
C ALA A 630 -24.39 30.12 -25.02
N ASP A 631 -24.42 29.29 -26.06
CA ASP A 631 -25.45 29.27 -27.11
C ASP A 631 -26.71 28.48 -26.72
N GLY A 632 -26.77 27.98 -25.48
CA GLY A 632 -27.89 27.18 -24.97
C GLY A 632 -27.88 25.71 -25.40
N THR A 633 -26.87 25.26 -26.14
CA THR A 633 -26.66 23.84 -26.46
C THR A 633 -25.89 23.11 -25.36
N LEU A 634 -25.97 21.78 -25.34
CA LEU A 634 -25.22 20.92 -24.44
C LEU A 634 -24.07 20.27 -25.21
N SER A 635 -22.83 20.55 -24.80
CA SER A 635 -21.67 19.77 -25.24
C SER A 635 -21.77 18.38 -24.63
N PHE A 636 -21.64 17.35 -25.46
CA PHE A 636 -21.74 15.95 -25.07
C PHE A 636 -20.44 15.23 -25.39
N ARG A 637 -19.93 14.46 -24.44
CA ARG A 637 -18.84 13.49 -24.65
C ARG A 637 -19.18 12.18 -23.98
N PHE A 638 -18.91 11.08 -24.66
CA PHE A 638 -19.09 9.73 -24.13
C PHE A 638 -17.77 8.97 -24.18
N THR A 639 -17.47 8.24 -23.10
CA THR A 639 -16.33 7.31 -23.00
C THR A 639 -16.79 5.99 -22.41
N LEU A 640 -16.47 4.88 -23.07
CA LEU A 640 -16.62 3.53 -22.52
C LEU A 640 -15.30 2.77 -22.68
N THR A 641 -14.84 2.12 -21.62
CA THR A 641 -13.69 1.21 -21.70
C THR A 641 -14.21 -0.22 -21.54
N SER A 642 -13.97 -1.06 -22.55
CA SER A 642 -14.31 -2.48 -22.49
C SER A 642 -13.47 -3.21 -21.44
N PRO A 643 -13.89 -4.42 -21.00
CA PRO A 643 -13.07 -5.28 -20.14
C PRO A 643 -11.68 -5.57 -20.70
N GLU A 644 -11.54 -5.59 -22.02
CA GLU A 644 -10.26 -5.79 -22.73
C GLU A 644 -9.42 -4.50 -22.84
N GLY A 645 -9.89 -3.39 -22.29
CA GLY A 645 -9.19 -2.10 -22.27
C GLY A 645 -9.38 -1.24 -23.53
N GLU A 646 -10.14 -1.70 -24.53
CA GLU A 646 -10.47 -0.90 -25.71
C GLU A 646 -11.41 0.25 -25.34
N LYS A 647 -11.08 1.46 -25.80
CA LYS A 647 -11.85 2.68 -25.51
C LYS A 647 -12.73 3.07 -26.70
N THR A 648 -14.01 3.26 -26.42
CA THR A 648 -14.97 3.86 -27.35
C THR A 648 -15.26 5.29 -26.93
N ASN A 649 -14.94 6.24 -27.81
CA ASN A 649 -15.18 7.67 -27.58
C ASN A 649 -16.15 8.21 -28.63
N SER A 650 -17.05 9.09 -28.20
CA SER A 650 -17.84 9.92 -29.12
C SER A 650 -18.13 11.29 -28.52
N SER A 651 -18.43 12.26 -29.38
CA SER A 651 -18.78 13.61 -28.95
C SER A 651 -19.79 14.25 -29.89
N GLY A 652 -20.52 15.25 -29.40
CA GLY A 652 -21.51 15.97 -30.19
C GLY A 652 -22.03 17.20 -29.47
N ARG A 653 -23.01 17.86 -30.10
CA ARG A 653 -23.80 18.94 -29.49
C ARG A 653 -25.26 18.55 -29.50
N LEU A 654 -25.91 18.72 -28.36
CA LEU A 654 -27.34 18.45 -28.18
C LEU A 654 -28.08 19.79 -28.01
N ALA A 655 -29.22 19.93 -28.66
CA ALA A 655 -30.11 21.06 -28.49
C ALA A 655 -31.40 20.59 -27.79
N ARG A 656 -32.12 21.53 -27.18
CA ARG A 656 -33.49 21.24 -26.75
C ARG A 656 -34.36 20.96 -27.99
N PRO A 657 -35.22 19.93 -27.97
CA PRO A 657 -36.09 19.60 -29.09
C PRO A 657 -37.09 20.71 -29.43
#